data_AF-A0A0Q4ID78-F1
#
_entry.id   AF-A0A0Q4ID78-F1
#
_cell.length_a   1.000
_cell.length_b   1.000
_cell.length_c   1.000
_cell.angle_alpha   90.00
_cell.angle_beta   90.00
_cell.angle_gamma   90.00
#
_symmetry.space_group_name_H-M   'P 1'
#
loop_
_entity.id
_entity.type
_entity.pdbx_description
1 polymer ?
#
loop_
_entity_poly.entity_id
_entity_poly.type
_entity_poly.pdbx_seq_one_letter_code
_entity_poly.pdbx_strand_id
1 'polypeptide(L)'
;MEGVELSGSEKPYRWRRLWLSADDVPGTGARGLFSPELHSLAGATGHPEPSTLQDLSDIGALLLRGESGAGKTVAIRQEVERLRGGGSEVEFVDLADGLVDVAALFGSLVAGAGPTIFLDGLDEALMLDPTLDVTLRRAVSQLDDIRRVRLRISVRSEFAVHRLAGLLAEKFSDSFEELALAPLRAEDVMIAARAEAIDPDDFLSAVEGLRVAPLAARPPTLKMLLGLWKKDGHLPKRRQEMYRAGCAALLREGSRGRLGALGGNNPGLIGHLDMPDRLAVAARVAALTTFGGHDRIDVGSEPSGSGLHIDLVAGGVEHTTRGEVHVTASAVREVVGTSLFRPIGPAGFAFAHPSFASFLAATYLLERGASPEQTRPLLFAPGGLVGANRIDVASWLGALDAAHFERFVEFDPQVLLRSGIPAETPGQRLDLANRLLAQAAADRLDVDELEATGDLVLVASPGLAPLLASFVSDRAKNPAVRAFAARMAADTGCVPVADCVTVAVDRSEPAKVRRAALSALAEAPEGARDAILALSLLDEPDEDLRLSALSIAMKTLLAPGEVVGRLKPGALMGKQSFLVLRFLRALDPSALPEVLDAVAEVAVRRIVEPSDDHLIIAQSVAARALAHLDDASTMAALARFISRLPPVEPWLRWSFPLHKRGLPKTATPDRRRALIAIVAKLSPTSVDAARNLLEACFLLENDDLPWLVKEALAALDGPLASIWATLATEVALGSGGAPYGHLREQGATPAEIQRIAIAGLTMPRGYERWEAPDWWESSREGGAEEGEELGAGPDEDDVEPIVRSMLDWRLLTIQATAGGRDDVPPVDVVAVLALVRRSDARLVLGDRDLLEVVMESLVRFQHRLKGRDPIVRALWNEGAEGSPTKPKDENFLSDVLVDHLRQDLVRGAVVADREVQLRSRLNDTSGQRTDIQVQAFTGADSEGGRRPIANLTVEVKGCWNDDLHTAMQSQLVDRYLASTGSGVGLYVVGWYVCPQWESQQVAGRKPNAETTIAGLRSTLQAQAVGLSGPDRLIKVAVIDATLS
;
A
#
# COMPACT_ATOMS: atom_id res chain seq x y z
N MET A 1 -9.46 -13.81 -27.12
CA MET A 1 -10.20 -12.71 -26.44
C MET A 1 -10.48 -11.55 -27.39
N GLU A 2 -10.81 -11.80 -28.67
CA GLU A 2 -11.32 -10.77 -29.58
C GLU A 2 -12.85 -10.91 -29.59
N GLY A 3 -13.60 -9.84 -29.28
CA GLY A 3 -15.07 -9.87 -29.34
C GLY A 3 -15.83 -9.18 -28.21
N VAL A 4 -15.29 -8.13 -27.58
CA VAL A 4 -16.13 -7.19 -26.82
C VAL A 4 -16.21 -5.91 -27.64
N GLU A 5 -17.21 -5.83 -28.51
CA GLU A 5 -17.61 -4.58 -29.13
C GLU A 5 -18.17 -3.66 -28.03
N LEU A 6 -17.47 -2.56 -27.75
CA LEU A 6 -17.92 -1.49 -26.87
C LEU A 6 -18.98 -0.61 -27.57
N SER A 7 -19.98 -1.21 -28.21
CA SER A 7 -21.10 -0.49 -28.82
C SER A 7 -22.29 -0.49 -27.85
N GLY A 8 -22.21 0.34 -26.82
CA GLY A 8 -23.31 0.60 -25.90
C GLY A 8 -23.33 2.08 -25.55
N SER A 9 -24.44 2.75 -25.89
CA SER A 9 -24.76 4.14 -25.53
C SER A 9 -24.26 4.46 -24.12
N GLU A 10 -23.42 5.49 -23.98
CA GLU A 10 -22.86 5.91 -22.70
C GLU A 10 -24.00 6.24 -21.72
N LYS A 11 -24.22 5.37 -20.72
CA LYS A 11 -24.93 5.79 -19.51
C LYS A 11 -23.90 6.50 -18.62
N PRO A 12 -23.99 7.84 -18.44
CA PRO A 12 -23.09 8.53 -17.54
C PRO A 12 -23.39 8.10 -16.09
N TYR A 13 -22.34 7.70 -15.35
CA TYR A 13 -22.45 7.39 -13.93
C TYR A 13 -22.65 8.67 -13.11
N ARG A 14 -23.63 8.68 -12.20
CA ARG A 14 -23.94 9.84 -11.33
C ARG A 14 -23.01 9.91 -10.11
N TRP A 15 -21.71 9.81 -10.32
CA TRP A 15 -20.69 9.99 -9.28
C TRP A 15 -20.31 11.46 -9.11
N ARG A 16 -19.88 11.85 -7.91
CA ARG A 16 -19.47 13.22 -7.60
C ARG A 16 -17.97 13.35 -7.88
N ARG A 17 -17.59 14.17 -8.86
CA ARG A 17 -16.19 14.39 -9.23
C ARG A 17 -15.56 15.52 -8.42
N LEU A 18 -14.36 15.26 -7.91
CA LEU A 18 -13.57 16.20 -7.11
C LEU A 18 -12.44 16.80 -7.94
N TRP A 19 -12.12 18.05 -7.62
CA TRP A 19 -11.07 18.86 -8.22
C TRP A 19 -10.08 19.25 -7.12
N LEU A 20 -8.80 19.17 -7.45
CA LEU A 20 -7.65 19.49 -6.59
C LEU A 20 -6.94 20.71 -7.16
N SER A 21 -6.03 21.32 -6.39
CA SER A 21 -5.11 22.31 -6.99
C SER A 21 -4.31 21.64 -8.12
N ALA A 22 -4.02 22.37 -9.19
CA ALA A 22 -3.37 21.78 -10.36
C ALA A 22 -1.97 21.21 -10.09
N ASP A 23 -1.28 21.71 -9.07
CA ASP A 23 0.06 21.27 -8.66
C ASP A 23 0.04 20.15 -7.61
N ASP A 24 -1.14 19.78 -7.11
CA ASP A 24 -1.26 18.78 -6.06
C ASP A 24 -1.02 17.36 -6.57
N VAL A 25 -0.27 16.58 -5.79
CA VAL A 25 -0.21 15.12 -5.95
C VAL A 25 -1.42 14.50 -5.25
N PRO A 26 -2.30 13.76 -5.96
CA PRO A 26 -3.47 13.16 -5.34
C PRO A 26 -3.09 12.19 -4.22
N GLY A 27 -3.69 12.36 -3.04
CA GLY A 27 -3.57 11.40 -1.95
C GLY A 27 -4.28 10.09 -2.32
N THR A 28 -3.50 9.06 -2.68
CA THR A 28 -4.07 7.73 -2.94
C THR A 28 -3.95 6.85 -1.71
N GLY A 29 -5.00 6.09 -1.41
CA GLY A 29 -4.93 5.05 -0.37
C GLY A 29 -3.90 3.97 -0.70
N ALA A 30 -3.59 3.13 0.29
CA ALA A 30 -2.79 1.90 0.13
C ALA A 30 -3.33 0.95 -0.97
N ARG A 31 -4.51 1.26 -1.48
CA ARG A 31 -5.26 0.52 -2.48
C ARG A 31 -5.30 1.23 -3.83
N GLY A 32 -4.56 2.31 -4.09
CA GLY A 32 -4.45 2.94 -5.42
C GLY A 32 -5.67 3.73 -5.93
N LEU A 33 -6.73 3.86 -5.14
CA LEU A 33 -7.87 4.77 -5.37
C LEU A 33 -7.66 6.09 -4.62
N PHE A 34 -8.29 7.17 -5.10
CA PHE A 34 -8.20 8.48 -4.45
C PHE A 34 -8.90 8.48 -3.09
N SER A 35 -8.26 9.09 -2.08
CA SER A 35 -8.80 9.30 -0.73
C SER A 35 -8.64 10.77 -0.35
N PRO A 36 -9.76 11.52 -0.21
CA PRO A 36 -9.74 12.90 0.26
C PRO A 36 -9.03 13.05 1.61
N GLU A 37 -9.26 12.10 2.53
CA GLU A 37 -8.68 12.13 3.88
C GLU A 37 -7.16 12.05 3.84
N LEU A 38 -6.60 11.14 3.01
CA LEU A 38 -5.16 11.01 2.87
C LEU A 38 -4.54 12.18 2.12
N HIS A 39 -5.27 12.77 1.19
CA HIS A 39 -4.84 13.98 0.51
C HIS A 39 -4.72 15.16 1.49
N SER A 40 -5.70 15.34 2.38
CA SER A 40 -5.65 16.35 3.45
C SER A 40 -4.51 16.10 4.45
N LEU A 41 -4.17 14.85 4.75
CA LEU A 41 -3.08 14.49 5.66
C LEU A 41 -1.68 14.64 5.06
N ALA A 42 -1.55 14.64 3.73
CA ALA A 42 -0.25 14.69 3.03
C ALA A 42 0.41 16.08 3.04
N GLY A 43 -0.16 17.07 3.76
CA GLY A 43 0.44 18.39 3.92
C GLY A 43 0.50 19.17 2.60
N ALA A 44 -0.63 19.27 1.89
CA ALA A 44 -0.75 20.22 0.80
C ALA A 44 -0.48 21.63 1.35
N THR A 45 0.54 22.28 0.80
CA THR A 45 1.02 23.59 1.21
C THR A 45 -0.05 24.66 0.97
N GLY A 46 -0.97 24.87 1.92
CA GLY A 46 -1.81 26.07 2.03
C GLY A 46 -2.97 26.25 1.04
N HIS A 47 -3.44 25.21 0.32
CA HIS A 47 -4.52 25.31 -0.69
C HIS A 47 -5.71 24.34 -0.39
N PRO A 48 -6.94 24.62 -0.92
CA PRO A 48 -8.21 24.16 -0.34
C PRO A 48 -8.47 22.64 -0.42
N GLU A 49 -9.39 22.17 0.44
CA GLU A 49 -9.89 20.79 0.43
C GLU A 49 -10.42 20.37 -0.96
N PRO A 50 -10.37 19.05 -1.31
CA PRO A 50 -10.94 18.54 -2.56
C PRO A 50 -12.36 19.04 -2.78
N SER A 51 -12.56 19.80 -3.87
CA SER A 51 -13.78 20.59 -4.09
C SER A 51 -14.57 20.10 -5.29
N THR A 52 -15.88 20.35 -5.32
CA THR A 52 -16.69 20.15 -6.52
C THR A 52 -16.94 21.44 -7.27
N LEU A 53 -17.36 21.34 -8.54
CA LEU A 53 -17.77 22.51 -9.32
C LEU A 53 -18.91 23.30 -8.65
N GLN A 54 -19.74 22.63 -7.85
CA GLN A 54 -20.75 23.28 -7.04
C GLN A 54 -20.14 24.11 -5.91
N ASP A 55 -19.11 23.61 -5.23
CA ASP A 55 -18.43 24.36 -4.16
C ASP A 55 -17.65 25.56 -4.72
N LEU A 56 -17.25 25.48 -6.00
CA LEU A 56 -16.50 26.49 -6.74
C LEU A 56 -17.39 27.43 -7.57
N SER A 57 -18.71 27.45 -7.34
CA SER A 57 -19.65 28.22 -8.15
C SER A 57 -19.36 29.72 -8.14
N ASP A 58 -18.82 30.22 -7.02
CA ASP A 58 -18.63 31.65 -6.79
C ASP A 58 -17.35 32.18 -7.44
N ILE A 59 -16.42 31.30 -7.82
CA ILE A 59 -15.15 31.66 -8.46
C ILE A 59 -15.40 32.17 -9.89
N GLY A 60 -14.84 33.35 -10.20
CA GLY A 60 -15.01 34.08 -11.45
C GLY A 60 -14.57 33.27 -12.67
N ALA A 61 -13.36 32.72 -12.63
CA ALA A 61 -12.80 31.91 -13.71
C ALA A 61 -12.14 30.63 -13.18
N LEU A 62 -12.44 29.50 -13.83
CA LEU A 62 -11.79 28.22 -13.54
C LEU A 62 -11.08 27.69 -14.78
N LEU A 63 -9.83 27.26 -14.61
CA LEU A 63 -9.11 26.47 -15.59
C LEU A 63 -9.07 25.01 -15.12
N LEU A 64 -9.85 24.16 -15.78
CA LEU A 64 -10.16 22.78 -15.40
C LEU A 64 -9.27 21.80 -16.16
N ARG A 65 -8.23 21.30 -15.49
CA ARG A 65 -7.24 20.36 -16.00
C ARG A 65 -7.60 18.90 -15.74
N GLY A 66 -7.08 18.00 -16.56
CA GLY A 66 -7.19 16.56 -16.35
C GLY A 66 -6.66 15.76 -17.54
N GLU A 67 -6.26 14.52 -17.30
CA GLU A 67 -5.78 13.61 -18.35
C GLU A 67 -6.89 13.29 -19.40
N SER A 68 -6.49 12.73 -20.55
CA SER A 68 -7.44 12.12 -21.50
C SER A 68 -8.28 11.07 -20.79
N GLY A 69 -9.58 11.03 -21.07
CA GLY A 69 -10.46 10.00 -20.50
C GLY A 69 -10.70 10.13 -18.99
N ALA A 70 -10.11 11.13 -18.31
CA ALA A 70 -10.31 11.35 -16.88
C ALA A 70 -11.78 11.66 -16.51
N GLY A 71 -12.56 12.15 -17.48
CA GLY A 71 -13.99 12.43 -17.34
C GLY A 71 -14.36 13.91 -17.23
N LYS A 72 -13.50 14.84 -17.69
CA LYS A 72 -13.75 16.30 -17.65
C LYS A 72 -15.09 16.69 -18.27
N THR A 73 -15.30 16.31 -19.53
CA THR A 73 -16.54 16.56 -20.28
C THR A 73 -17.78 16.03 -19.55
N VAL A 74 -17.69 14.84 -18.97
CA VAL A 74 -18.81 14.23 -18.21
C VAL A 74 -19.11 15.05 -16.96
N ALA A 75 -18.07 15.44 -16.19
CA ALA A 75 -18.23 16.26 -15.00
C ALA A 75 -18.82 17.65 -15.33
N ILE A 76 -18.37 18.27 -16.41
CA ILE A 76 -18.89 19.55 -16.90
C ILE A 76 -20.35 19.44 -17.32
N ARG A 77 -20.71 18.41 -18.11
CA ARG A 77 -22.10 18.20 -18.55
C ARG A 77 -23.04 17.99 -17.36
N GLN A 78 -22.63 17.22 -16.34
CA GLN A 78 -23.40 17.03 -15.11
C GLN A 78 -23.65 18.34 -14.37
N GLU A 79 -22.64 19.22 -14.31
CA GLU A 79 -22.78 20.53 -13.68
C GLU A 79 -23.68 21.48 -14.48
N VAL A 80 -23.56 21.47 -15.82
CA VAL A 80 -24.45 22.21 -16.72
C VAL A 80 -25.90 21.78 -16.53
N GLU A 81 -26.16 20.47 -16.45
CA GLU A 81 -27.50 19.92 -16.17
C GLU A 81 -28.03 20.39 -14.81
N ARG A 82 -27.19 20.37 -13.76
CA ARG A 82 -27.55 20.83 -12.41
C ARG A 82 -27.94 22.31 -12.40
N LEU A 83 -27.12 23.17 -12.99
CA LEU A 83 -27.35 24.62 -13.05
C LEU A 83 -28.60 24.97 -13.86
N ARG A 84 -28.80 24.33 -15.03
CA ARG A 84 -30.02 24.49 -15.84
C ARG A 84 -31.27 24.02 -15.08
N GLY A 85 -31.17 22.90 -14.37
CA GLY A 85 -32.25 22.40 -13.51
C GLY A 85 -32.59 23.35 -12.34
N GLY A 86 -31.61 24.13 -11.88
CA GLY A 86 -31.78 25.19 -10.87
C GLY A 86 -32.25 26.54 -11.43
N GLY A 87 -32.49 26.65 -12.74
CA GLY A 87 -32.93 27.90 -13.39
C GLY A 87 -31.84 28.91 -13.68
N SER A 88 -30.56 28.54 -13.59
CA SER A 88 -29.43 29.40 -13.95
C SER A 88 -29.23 29.49 -15.47
N GLU A 89 -28.78 30.65 -15.94
CA GLU A 89 -28.41 30.87 -17.35
C GLU A 89 -27.02 30.27 -17.61
N VAL A 90 -26.95 29.24 -18.45
CA VAL A 90 -25.71 28.47 -18.71
C VAL A 90 -25.51 28.19 -20.19
N GLU A 91 -24.37 28.63 -20.68
CA GLU A 91 -23.88 28.38 -22.03
C GLU A 91 -22.81 27.29 -21.99
N PHE A 92 -23.00 26.23 -22.78
CA PHE A 92 -22.03 25.13 -22.90
C PHE A 92 -21.57 25.04 -24.35
N VAL A 93 -20.26 25.09 -24.54
CA VAL A 93 -19.60 25.14 -25.84
C VAL A 93 -18.58 24.02 -25.90
N ASP A 94 -18.80 23.09 -26.83
CA ASP A 94 -17.80 22.10 -27.21
C ASP A 94 -16.86 22.74 -28.25
N LEU A 95 -15.64 23.06 -27.83
CA LEU A 95 -14.68 23.74 -28.71
C LEU A 95 -14.15 22.82 -29.83
N ALA A 96 -14.25 21.50 -29.67
CA ALA A 96 -13.74 20.53 -30.64
C ALA A 96 -14.66 20.38 -31.87
N ASP A 97 -15.93 20.79 -31.78
CA ASP A 97 -16.92 20.67 -32.86
C ASP A 97 -16.75 21.74 -33.98
N GLY A 98 -15.73 22.62 -33.87
CA GLY A 98 -15.23 23.46 -34.97
C GLY A 98 -16.17 24.54 -35.53
N LEU A 99 -17.38 24.69 -34.98
CA LEU A 99 -18.43 25.59 -35.48
C LEU A 99 -18.61 26.88 -34.68
N VAL A 100 -17.71 27.20 -33.75
CA VAL A 100 -17.93 28.25 -32.75
C VAL A 100 -17.12 29.51 -33.08
N ASP A 101 -17.83 30.60 -33.39
CA ASP A 101 -17.24 31.94 -33.40
C ASP A 101 -17.12 32.46 -31.95
N VAL A 102 -15.94 32.25 -31.36
CA VAL A 102 -15.62 32.70 -30.00
C VAL A 102 -15.76 34.21 -29.84
N ALA A 103 -15.51 35.01 -30.89
CA ALA A 103 -15.67 36.46 -30.81
C ALA A 103 -17.16 36.85 -30.71
N ALA A 104 -18.02 36.19 -31.48
CA ALA A 104 -19.47 36.38 -31.40
C ALA A 104 -20.06 35.90 -30.06
N LEU A 105 -19.60 34.75 -29.56
CA LEU A 105 -19.98 34.22 -28.25
C LEU A 105 -19.71 35.25 -27.16
N PHE A 106 -18.48 35.76 -27.05
CA PHE A 106 -18.10 36.74 -26.04
C PHE A 106 -18.76 38.10 -26.24
N GLY A 107 -19.02 38.51 -27.49
CA GLY A 107 -19.73 39.75 -27.81
C GLY A 107 -21.19 39.76 -27.33
N SER A 108 -21.87 38.61 -27.31
CA SER A 108 -23.26 38.49 -26.84
C SER A 108 -23.41 38.59 -25.32
N LEU A 109 -22.34 38.31 -24.56
CA LEU A 109 -22.30 38.37 -23.09
C LEU A 109 -22.33 39.79 -22.52
N VAL A 110 -22.01 40.79 -23.34
CA VAL A 110 -21.94 42.20 -22.94
C VAL A 110 -23.35 42.80 -22.73
N ALA A 111 -24.42 42.11 -23.16
CA ALA A 111 -25.77 42.67 -23.24
C ALA A 111 -26.80 42.14 -22.21
N GLY A 112 -26.43 41.27 -21.25
CA GLY A 112 -27.42 40.56 -20.40
C GLY A 112 -27.00 40.22 -18.96
N ALA A 113 -27.91 39.56 -18.22
CA ALA A 113 -27.66 39.02 -16.88
C ALA A 113 -26.58 37.91 -16.96
N GLY A 114 -25.71 37.86 -15.96
CA GLY A 114 -24.45 37.15 -16.02
C GLY A 114 -24.51 35.62 -16.17
N PRO A 115 -24.20 35.03 -17.34
CA PRO A 115 -24.29 33.59 -17.54
C PRO A 115 -23.02 32.87 -17.08
N THR A 116 -23.16 31.58 -16.76
CA THR A 116 -22.01 30.66 -16.59
C THR A 116 -21.67 30.02 -17.93
N ILE A 117 -20.41 30.11 -18.34
CA ILE A 117 -19.93 29.65 -19.65
C ILE A 117 -18.93 28.53 -19.44
N PHE A 118 -19.24 27.40 -20.05
CA PHE A 118 -18.34 26.25 -20.12
C PHE A 118 -17.77 26.15 -21.54
N LEU A 119 -16.45 26.25 -21.64
CA LEU A 119 -15.68 25.98 -22.85
C LEU A 119 -14.97 24.64 -22.65
N ASP A 120 -15.48 23.57 -23.25
CA ASP A 120 -14.94 22.22 -23.08
C ASP A 120 -14.01 21.86 -24.25
N GLY A 121 -12.86 21.21 -23.96
CA GLY A 121 -11.97 20.68 -24.98
C GLY A 121 -11.05 21.73 -25.63
N LEU A 122 -10.53 22.69 -24.86
CA LEU A 122 -9.64 23.73 -25.41
C LEU A 122 -8.40 23.13 -26.10
N ASP A 123 -7.80 22.08 -25.53
CA ASP A 123 -6.65 21.42 -26.13
C ASP A 123 -6.96 20.83 -27.51
N GLU A 124 -8.10 20.16 -27.68
CA GLU A 124 -8.51 19.58 -28.96
C GLU A 124 -8.75 20.69 -30.01
N ALA A 125 -9.36 21.80 -29.59
CA ALA A 125 -9.62 22.94 -30.46
C ALA A 125 -8.33 23.69 -30.86
N LEU A 126 -7.39 23.89 -29.93
CA LEU A 126 -6.09 24.49 -30.22
C LEU A 126 -5.23 23.64 -31.15
N MET A 127 -5.39 22.32 -31.12
CA MET A 127 -4.73 21.43 -32.08
C MET A 127 -5.31 21.56 -33.50
N LEU A 128 -6.60 21.86 -33.63
CA LEU A 128 -7.28 22.05 -34.91
C LEU A 128 -7.02 23.45 -35.49
N ASP A 129 -7.08 24.48 -34.64
CA ASP A 129 -6.82 25.88 -34.98
C ASP A 129 -5.92 26.54 -33.92
N PRO A 130 -4.59 26.62 -34.15
CA PRO A 130 -3.67 27.31 -33.25
C PRO A 130 -3.96 28.81 -33.10
N THR A 131 -4.69 29.44 -34.04
CA THR A 131 -5.04 30.87 -33.95
C THR A 131 -6.13 31.15 -32.92
N LEU A 132 -6.88 30.11 -32.51
CA LEU A 132 -7.91 30.17 -31.47
C LEU A 132 -7.36 30.69 -30.14
N ASP A 133 -6.12 30.38 -29.79
CA ASP A 133 -5.44 30.90 -28.58
C ASP A 133 -5.36 32.44 -28.60
N VAL A 134 -5.06 33.03 -29.76
CA VAL A 134 -5.04 34.49 -29.93
C VAL A 134 -6.45 35.06 -29.85
N THR A 135 -7.42 34.44 -30.52
CA THR A 135 -8.82 34.87 -30.52
C THR A 135 -9.44 34.82 -29.12
N LEU A 136 -9.21 33.73 -28.39
CA LEU A 136 -9.71 33.52 -27.03
C LEU A 136 -9.09 34.53 -26.05
N ARG A 137 -7.76 34.73 -26.10
CA ARG A 137 -7.11 35.77 -25.29
C ARG A 137 -7.65 37.17 -25.59
N ARG A 138 -7.87 37.49 -26.87
CA ARG A 138 -8.44 38.78 -27.26
C ARG A 138 -9.85 38.95 -26.71
N ALA A 139 -10.69 37.92 -26.82
CA ALA A 139 -12.05 37.95 -26.29
C ALA A 139 -12.06 38.13 -24.75
N VAL A 140 -11.25 37.37 -24.02
CA VAL A 140 -11.09 37.51 -22.56
C VAL A 140 -10.56 38.90 -22.18
N SER A 141 -9.65 39.47 -22.96
CA SER A 141 -9.10 40.81 -22.69
C SER A 141 -10.15 41.93 -22.78
N GLN A 142 -11.22 41.73 -23.56
CA GLN A 142 -12.30 42.68 -23.83
C GLN A 142 -13.50 42.54 -22.89
N LEU A 143 -13.43 41.65 -21.89
CA LEU A 143 -14.48 41.54 -20.86
C LEU A 143 -14.41 42.74 -19.90
N ASP A 144 -15.45 43.59 -19.91
CA ASP A 144 -15.52 44.81 -19.10
C ASP A 144 -16.15 44.60 -17.71
N ASP A 145 -17.16 43.71 -17.56
CA ASP A 145 -17.83 43.41 -16.27
C ASP A 145 -17.62 41.95 -15.83
N ILE A 146 -16.38 41.65 -15.40
CA ILE A 146 -15.95 40.32 -14.93
C ILE A 146 -16.76 39.77 -13.74
N ARG A 147 -17.48 40.62 -13.00
CA ARG A 147 -18.28 40.18 -11.84
C ARG A 147 -19.57 39.48 -12.25
N ARG A 148 -20.07 39.77 -13.46
CA ARG A 148 -21.29 39.18 -14.00
C ARG A 148 -21.01 37.85 -14.71
N VAL A 149 -19.83 37.65 -15.28
CA VAL A 149 -19.55 36.41 -16.03
C VAL A 149 -18.88 35.36 -15.13
N ARG A 150 -19.20 34.09 -15.39
CA ARG A 150 -18.55 32.94 -14.76
C ARG A 150 -17.96 32.05 -15.85
N LEU A 151 -16.63 32.03 -15.99
CA LEU A 151 -15.93 31.32 -17.07
C LEU A 151 -15.34 29.99 -16.56
N ARG A 152 -15.53 28.90 -17.29
CA ARG A 152 -14.95 27.58 -16.98
C ARG A 152 -14.38 26.99 -18.24
N ILE A 153 -13.07 26.80 -18.29
CA ILE A 153 -12.36 26.32 -19.47
C ILE A 153 -11.76 24.97 -19.14
N SER A 154 -12.18 23.93 -19.85
CA SER A 154 -11.57 22.61 -19.75
C SER A 154 -10.40 22.49 -20.72
N VAL A 155 -9.31 21.96 -20.20
CA VAL A 155 -8.10 21.71 -20.97
C VAL A 155 -7.42 20.47 -20.43
N ARG A 156 -6.67 19.78 -21.26
CA ARG A 156 -5.78 18.72 -20.77
C ARG A 156 -4.67 19.27 -19.88
N SER A 157 -4.32 18.54 -18.82
CA SER A 157 -3.35 18.99 -17.82
C SER A 157 -2.02 19.42 -18.43
N GLU A 158 -1.63 18.73 -19.49
CA GLU A 158 -0.40 18.91 -20.25
C GLU A 158 -0.37 20.02 -21.29
N PHE A 159 -1.49 20.67 -21.61
CA PHE A 159 -1.51 21.71 -22.63
C PHE A 159 -0.96 23.02 -22.04
N ALA A 160 0.04 23.59 -22.73
CA ALA A 160 0.72 24.79 -22.30
C ALA A 160 -0.16 26.03 -22.55
N VAL A 161 -1.06 26.31 -21.61
CA VAL A 161 -1.95 27.46 -21.64
C VAL A 161 -1.49 28.57 -20.69
N HIS A 162 -0.20 28.62 -20.33
CA HIS A 162 0.35 29.58 -19.36
C HIS A 162 0.04 31.05 -19.68
N ARG A 163 0.01 31.41 -20.97
CA ARG A 163 -0.37 32.78 -21.39
C ARG A 163 -1.85 33.09 -21.16
N LEU A 164 -2.72 32.10 -21.39
CA LEU A 164 -4.15 32.23 -21.10
C LEU A 164 -4.40 32.22 -19.60
N ALA A 165 -3.77 31.31 -18.85
CA ALA A 165 -3.83 31.25 -17.39
C ALA A 165 -3.34 32.56 -16.76
N GLY A 166 -2.21 33.11 -17.22
CA GLY A 166 -1.71 34.41 -16.77
C GLY A 166 -2.67 35.56 -17.06
N LEU A 167 -3.31 35.57 -18.24
CA LEU A 167 -4.34 36.57 -18.56
C LEU A 167 -5.59 36.41 -17.68
N LEU A 168 -6.02 35.19 -17.40
CA LEU A 168 -7.16 34.92 -16.51
C LEU A 168 -6.86 35.35 -15.08
N ALA A 169 -5.65 35.05 -14.58
CA ALA A 169 -5.17 35.51 -13.28
C ALA A 169 -5.11 37.04 -13.21
N GLU A 170 -4.62 37.72 -14.26
CA GLU A 170 -4.61 39.19 -14.32
C GLU A 170 -6.03 39.78 -14.35
N LYS A 171 -6.95 39.20 -15.13
CA LYS A 171 -8.30 39.72 -15.31
C LYS A 171 -9.22 39.45 -14.13
N PHE A 172 -9.14 38.26 -13.53
CA PHE A 172 -10.04 37.83 -12.46
C PHE A 172 -9.40 37.94 -11.07
N SER A 173 -8.11 38.31 -10.97
CA SER A 173 -7.35 38.49 -9.72
C SER A 173 -7.59 37.34 -8.74
N ASP A 174 -8.14 37.64 -7.56
CA ASP A 174 -8.38 36.69 -6.48
C ASP A 174 -9.56 35.73 -6.75
N SER A 175 -10.18 35.83 -7.93
CA SER A 175 -11.33 35.02 -8.36
C SER A 175 -10.99 34.14 -9.56
N PHE A 176 -9.76 33.63 -9.59
CA PHE A 176 -9.27 32.66 -10.56
C PHE A 176 -8.61 31.47 -9.86
N GLU A 177 -8.96 30.25 -10.29
CA GLU A 177 -8.30 29.03 -9.84
C GLU A 177 -7.97 28.09 -11.00
N GLU A 178 -6.84 27.40 -10.86
CA GLU A 178 -6.37 26.36 -11.78
C GLU A 178 -6.42 25.02 -11.05
N LEU A 179 -7.24 24.09 -11.55
CA LEU A 179 -7.62 22.88 -10.82
C LEU A 179 -7.43 21.63 -11.67
N ALA A 180 -7.02 20.52 -11.05
CA ALA A 180 -6.90 19.21 -11.69
C ALA A 180 -7.99 18.24 -11.23
N LEU A 181 -8.58 17.51 -12.18
CA LEU A 181 -9.59 16.50 -11.89
C LEU A 181 -8.97 15.30 -11.15
N ALA A 182 -9.48 14.98 -9.96
CA ALA A 182 -9.00 13.88 -9.13
C ALA A 182 -9.30 12.51 -9.77
N PRO A 183 -8.48 11.46 -9.48
CA PRO A 183 -8.81 10.07 -9.79
C PRO A 183 -10.10 9.61 -9.10
N LEU A 184 -10.68 8.49 -9.55
CA LEU A 184 -11.89 7.92 -8.95
C LEU A 184 -11.62 7.39 -7.53
N ARG A 185 -12.62 7.56 -6.66
CA ARG A 185 -12.67 7.03 -5.29
C ARG A 185 -13.30 5.64 -5.26
N ALA A 186 -13.16 4.93 -4.15
CA ALA A 186 -13.90 3.69 -3.89
C ALA A 186 -15.42 3.90 -4.00
N GLU A 187 -15.93 5.03 -3.49
CA GLU A 187 -17.34 5.41 -3.63
C GLU A 187 -17.80 5.51 -5.09
N ASP A 188 -16.96 6.08 -5.95
CA ASP A 188 -17.28 6.25 -7.36
C ASP A 188 -17.31 4.88 -8.08
N VAL A 189 -16.34 4.01 -7.77
CA VAL A 189 -16.31 2.62 -8.27
C VAL A 189 -17.58 1.87 -7.85
N MET A 190 -18.00 2.00 -6.58
CA MET A 190 -19.24 1.39 -6.09
C MET A 190 -20.49 1.95 -6.80
N ILE A 191 -20.55 3.26 -7.04
CA ILE A 191 -21.66 3.89 -7.78
C ILE A 191 -21.77 3.32 -9.19
N ALA A 192 -20.64 3.15 -9.89
CA ALA A 192 -20.63 2.57 -11.22
C ALA A 192 -21.03 1.09 -11.22
N ALA A 193 -20.57 0.30 -10.24
CA ALA A 193 -20.99 -1.09 -10.08
C ALA A 193 -22.52 -1.20 -9.87
N ARG A 194 -23.10 -0.38 -8.98
CA ARG A 194 -24.57 -0.32 -8.77
C ARG A 194 -25.34 0.02 -10.04
N ALA A 195 -24.87 1.03 -10.78
CA ALA A 195 -25.50 1.47 -12.02
C ALA A 195 -25.51 0.36 -13.08
N GLU A 196 -24.57 -0.57 -12.99
CA GLU A 196 -24.40 -1.70 -13.87
C GLU A 196 -25.01 -3.01 -13.36
N ALA A 197 -25.79 -2.93 -12.28
CA ALA A 197 -26.44 -4.06 -11.60
C ALA A 197 -25.43 -5.12 -11.11
N ILE A 198 -24.26 -4.67 -10.67
CA ILE A 198 -23.22 -5.48 -10.03
C ILE A 198 -23.23 -5.19 -8.52
N ASP A 199 -23.02 -6.23 -7.69
CA ASP A 199 -22.82 -6.04 -6.26
C ASP A 199 -21.55 -5.22 -5.99
N PRO A 200 -21.65 -4.04 -5.35
CA PRO A 200 -20.53 -3.13 -5.22
C PRO A 200 -19.44 -3.63 -4.28
N ASP A 201 -19.83 -4.32 -3.21
CA ASP A 201 -18.91 -4.78 -2.18
C ASP A 201 -18.11 -5.98 -2.70
N ASP A 202 -18.75 -6.91 -3.40
CA ASP A 202 -18.07 -8.02 -4.08
C ASP A 202 -17.12 -7.53 -5.17
N PHE A 203 -17.56 -6.57 -6.00
CA PHE A 203 -16.73 -6.01 -7.07
C PHE A 203 -15.52 -5.25 -6.53
N LEU A 204 -15.72 -4.38 -5.53
CA LEU A 204 -14.64 -3.64 -4.91
C LEU A 204 -13.67 -4.58 -4.20
N SER A 205 -14.16 -5.58 -3.49
CA SER A 205 -13.32 -6.61 -2.84
C SER A 205 -12.48 -7.38 -3.86
N ALA A 206 -13.02 -7.69 -5.03
CA ALA A 206 -12.27 -8.33 -6.10
C ALA A 206 -11.22 -7.40 -6.74
N VAL A 207 -11.55 -6.12 -6.96
CA VAL A 207 -10.60 -5.11 -7.45
C VAL A 207 -9.42 -4.95 -6.49
N GLU A 208 -9.70 -4.93 -5.19
CA GLU A 208 -8.70 -4.84 -4.12
C GLU A 208 -7.88 -6.13 -4.02
N GLY A 209 -8.54 -7.29 -3.93
CA GLY A 209 -7.90 -8.59 -3.79
C GLY A 209 -6.98 -8.95 -4.97
N LEU A 210 -7.31 -8.49 -6.18
CA LEU A 210 -6.46 -8.69 -7.37
C LEU A 210 -5.48 -7.53 -7.62
N ARG A 211 -5.43 -6.51 -6.75
CA ARG A 211 -4.58 -5.30 -6.86
C ARG A 211 -4.66 -4.62 -8.23
N VAL A 212 -5.89 -4.46 -8.73
CA VAL A 212 -6.18 -3.78 -10.00
C VAL A 212 -6.83 -2.42 -9.81
N ALA A 213 -6.81 -1.90 -8.59
CA ALA A 213 -7.37 -0.60 -8.29
C ALA A 213 -6.76 0.60 -9.08
N PRO A 214 -5.47 0.62 -9.48
CA PRO A 214 -4.97 1.63 -10.42
C PRO A 214 -5.70 1.64 -11.78
N LEU A 215 -6.24 0.48 -12.21
CA LEU A 215 -7.14 0.39 -13.37
C LEU A 215 -8.54 0.92 -13.02
N ALA A 216 -9.07 0.64 -11.82
CA ALA A 216 -10.37 1.14 -11.39
C ALA A 216 -10.41 2.66 -11.13
N ALA A 217 -9.26 3.27 -10.82
CA ALA A 217 -9.13 4.72 -10.57
C ALA A 217 -9.43 5.60 -11.81
N ARG A 218 -9.50 5.00 -13.01
CA ARG A 218 -9.71 5.69 -14.28
C ARG A 218 -10.99 5.20 -14.98
N PRO A 219 -11.86 6.10 -15.49
CA PRO A 219 -13.13 5.70 -16.08
C PRO A 219 -13.04 4.68 -17.24
N PRO A 220 -12.12 4.80 -18.23
CA PRO A 220 -12.05 3.86 -19.35
C PRO A 220 -11.72 2.43 -18.90
N THR A 221 -10.77 2.29 -17.98
CA THR A 221 -10.33 1.01 -17.44
C THR A 221 -11.30 0.47 -16.39
N LEU A 222 -12.01 1.32 -15.64
CA LEU A 222 -13.13 0.89 -14.81
C LEU A 222 -14.27 0.31 -15.66
N LYS A 223 -14.64 0.97 -16.76
CA LYS A 223 -15.65 0.46 -17.70
C LYS A 223 -15.25 -0.90 -18.28
N MET A 224 -13.97 -1.08 -18.59
CA MET A 224 -13.43 -2.37 -18.99
C MET A 224 -13.60 -3.42 -17.89
N LEU A 225 -13.23 -3.13 -16.63
CA LEU A 225 -13.37 -4.08 -15.51
C LEU A 225 -14.83 -4.46 -15.25
N LEU A 226 -15.75 -3.48 -15.28
CA LEU A 226 -17.19 -3.72 -15.16
C LEU A 226 -17.72 -4.58 -16.32
N GLY A 227 -17.23 -4.35 -17.54
CA GLY A 227 -17.58 -5.18 -18.70
C GLY A 227 -17.10 -6.63 -18.59
N LEU A 228 -15.90 -6.86 -18.05
CA LEU A 228 -15.39 -8.21 -17.76
C LEU A 228 -16.25 -8.90 -16.70
N TRP A 229 -16.61 -8.19 -15.63
CA TRP A 229 -17.48 -8.72 -14.58
C TRP A 229 -18.86 -9.09 -15.11
N LYS A 230 -19.50 -8.21 -15.88
CA LYS A 230 -20.82 -8.48 -16.46
C LYS A 230 -20.86 -9.74 -17.31
N LYS A 231 -19.75 -10.03 -17.99
CA LYS A 231 -19.66 -11.17 -18.90
C LYS A 231 -19.60 -12.49 -18.14
N ASP A 232 -18.72 -12.59 -17.13
CA ASP A 232 -18.37 -13.86 -16.50
C ASP A 232 -18.84 -13.96 -15.03
N GLY A 233 -19.44 -12.90 -14.47
CA GLY A 233 -19.88 -12.80 -13.07
C GLY A 233 -18.76 -12.56 -12.06
N HIS A 234 -17.51 -12.49 -12.52
CA HIS A 234 -16.32 -12.26 -11.71
C HIS A 234 -15.22 -11.61 -12.56
N LEU A 235 -14.21 -11.01 -11.93
CA LEU A 235 -12.98 -10.60 -12.65
C LEU A 235 -12.14 -11.82 -13.07
N PRO A 236 -11.36 -11.73 -14.15
CA PRO A 236 -10.36 -12.75 -14.46
C PRO A 236 -9.43 -13.00 -13.27
N LYS A 237 -9.17 -14.28 -12.97
CA LYS A 237 -8.37 -14.67 -11.79
C LYS A 237 -6.91 -14.24 -11.89
N ARG A 238 -6.40 -14.03 -13.11
CA ARG A 238 -5.01 -13.66 -13.35
C ARG A 238 -4.88 -12.16 -13.54
N ARG A 239 -4.19 -11.50 -12.60
CA ARG A 239 -3.92 -10.05 -12.63
C ARG A 239 -3.31 -9.57 -13.96
N GLN A 240 -2.44 -10.38 -14.56
CA GLN A 240 -1.82 -10.10 -15.86
C GLN A 240 -2.82 -9.91 -17.01
N GLU A 241 -3.93 -10.65 -16.99
CA GLU A 241 -4.95 -10.56 -18.04
C GLU A 241 -5.66 -9.21 -17.99
N MET A 242 -5.90 -8.71 -16.77
CA MET A 242 -6.50 -7.40 -16.55
C MET A 242 -5.55 -6.26 -16.88
N TYR A 243 -4.27 -6.37 -16.55
CA TYR A 243 -3.26 -5.38 -16.94
C TYR A 243 -3.07 -5.33 -18.46
N ARG A 244 -2.98 -6.49 -19.13
CA ARG A 244 -2.92 -6.56 -20.59
C ARG A 244 -4.16 -5.94 -21.23
N ALA A 245 -5.35 -6.25 -20.72
CA ALA A 245 -6.60 -5.66 -21.19
C ALA A 245 -6.66 -4.15 -20.92
N GLY A 246 -6.18 -3.70 -19.76
CA GLY A 246 -6.13 -2.30 -19.35
C GLY A 246 -5.21 -1.46 -20.23
N CYS A 247 -3.98 -1.93 -20.47
CA CYS A 247 -3.06 -1.30 -21.43
C CYS A 247 -3.68 -1.23 -22.82
N ALA A 248 -4.34 -2.31 -23.29
CA ALA A 248 -5.03 -2.29 -24.58
C ALA A 248 -6.20 -1.29 -24.61
N ALA A 249 -6.99 -1.17 -23.54
CA ALA A 249 -8.05 -0.18 -23.44
C ALA A 249 -7.51 1.26 -23.54
N LEU A 250 -6.41 1.55 -22.84
CA LEU A 250 -5.77 2.87 -22.87
C LEU A 250 -5.11 3.18 -24.23
N LEU A 251 -4.55 2.17 -24.91
CA LEU A 251 -4.00 2.27 -26.27
C LEU A 251 -5.07 2.44 -27.35
N ARG A 252 -6.32 2.02 -27.10
CA ARG A 252 -7.46 2.27 -28.00
C ARG A 252 -7.91 3.73 -27.95
N GLU A 253 -7.86 4.34 -26.78
CA GLU A 253 -8.22 5.74 -26.59
C GLU A 253 -7.09 6.66 -27.10
N GLY A 254 -7.01 6.77 -28.43
CA GLY A 254 -6.14 7.71 -29.14
C GLY A 254 -6.82 9.05 -29.31
N SER A 255 -6.14 10.14 -28.97
CA SER A 255 -6.68 11.47 -29.28
C SER A 255 -6.32 11.81 -30.73
N ARG A 256 -7.32 11.92 -31.60
CA ARG A 256 -7.13 12.33 -33.01
C ARG A 256 -6.35 13.64 -33.13
N GLY A 257 -6.53 14.57 -32.19
CA GLY A 257 -5.74 15.80 -32.10
C GLY A 257 -4.25 15.59 -31.75
N ARG A 258 -3.90 14.65 -30.85
CA ARG A 258 -2.49 14.37 -30.46
C ARG A 258 -1.65 13.88 -31.64
N LEU A 259 -2.25 13.04 -32.49
CA LEU A 259 -1.60 12.49 -33.68
C LEU A 259 -1.41 13.54 -34.79
N GLY A 260 -2.32 14.52 -34.89
CA GLY A 260 -2.21 15.66 -35.81
C GLY A 260 -1.10 16.64 -35.40
N ALA A 261 -1.02 16.98 -34.10
CA ALA A 261 0.01 17.89 -33.58
C ALA A 261 1.44 17.33 -33.72
N LEU A 262 1.61 16.02 -33.54
CA LEU A 262 2.89 15.31 -33.69
C LEU A 262 3.31 15.12 -35.16
N GLY A 263 2.44 15.41 -36.13
CA GLY A 263 2.62 15.07 -37.54
C GLY A 263 2.83 16.20 -38.54
N GLY A 264 2.57 17.45 -38.14
CA GLY A 264 2.25 18.49 -39.12
C GLY A 264 1.06 18.06 -39.99
N ASN A 265 0.78 18.73 -41.11
CA ASN A 265 -0.32 18.42 -42.05
C ASN A 265 -0.20 17.05 -42.77
N ASN A 266 0.31 16.01 -42.11
CA ASN A 266 0.60 14.70 -42.66
C ASN A 266 -0.47 13.69 -42.21
N PRO A 267 -1.51 13.41 -43.03
CA PRO A 267 -2.65 12.56 -42.66
C PRO A 267 -2.30 11.07 -42.43
N GLY A 268 -1.04 10.67 -42.53
CA GLY A 268 -0.56 9.28 -42.35
C GLY A 268 -0.15 8.88 -40.92
N LEU A 269 -0.42 9.70 -39.90
CA LEU A 269 -0.11 9.39 -38.48
C LEU A 269 -1.28 8.80 -37.68
N ILE A 270 -2.41 8.55 -38.33
CA ILE A 270 -3.60 7.98 -37.70
C ILE A 270 -3.83 6.57 -38.26
N GLY A 271 -3.60 5.55 -37.42
CA GLY A 271 -4.27 4.25 -37.55
C GLY A 271 -3.64 3.25 -38.51
N HIS A 272 -2.31 3.17 -38.59
CA HIS A 272 -1.65 2.08 -39.32
C HIS A 272 -1.34 0.86 -38.45
N LEU A 273 -1.14 1.06 -37.14
CA LEU A 273 -0.90 -0.03 -36.21
C LEU A 273 -2.21 -0.60 -35.68
N ASP A 274 -2.30 -1.92 -35.66
CA ASP A 274 -3.36 -2.59 -34.92
C ASP A 274 -3.01 -2.72 -33.43
N MET A 275 -3.89 -3.34 -32.64
CA MET A 275 -3.70 -3.41 -31.19
C MET A 275 -2.48 -4.27 -30.77
N PRO A 276 -2.26 -5.47 -31.35
CA PRO A 276 -1.01 -6.21 -31.13
C PRO A 276 0.25 -5.37 -31.39
N ASP A 277 0.29 -4.62 -32.49
CA ASP A 277 1.43 -3.80 -32.85
C ASP A 277 1.65 -2.62 -31.89
N ARG A 278 0.56 -1.94 -31.50
CA ARG A 278 0.61 -0.87 -30.48
C ARG A 278 1.13 -1.38 -29.14
N LEU A 279 0.70 -2.56 -28.70
CA LEU A 279 1.17 -3.18 -27.48
C LEU A 279 2.67 -3.51 -27.55
N ALA A 280 3.14 -4.06 -28.68
CA ALA A 280 4.56 -4.38 -28.85
C ALA A 280 5.45 -3.13 -28.82
N VAL A 281 5.05 -2.06 -29.51
CA VAL A 281 5.77 -0.78 -29.47
C VAL A 281 5.72 -0.15 -28.06
N ALA A 282 4.59 -0.21 -27.37
CA ALA A 282 4.46 0.28 -25.99
C ALA A 282 5.33 -0.53 -25.01
N ALA A 283 5.43 -1.85 -25.20
CA ALA A 283 6.29 -2.74 -24.41
C ALA A 283 7.77 -2.42 -24.59
N ARG A 284 8.20 -2.18 -25.83
CA ARG A 284 9.56 -1.73 -26.13
C ARG A 284 9.86 -0.38 -25.46
N VAL A 285 8.96 0.59 -25.64
CA VAL A 285 9.03 1.90 -25.00
C VAL A 285 9.23 1.76 -23.49
N ALA A 286 8.38 0.94 -22.83
CA ALA A 286 8.46 0.69 -21.40
C ALA A 286 9.83 0.14 -20.98
N ALA A 287 10.32 -0.89 -21.66
CA ALA A 287 11.61 -1.50 -21.34
C ALA A 287 12.77 -0.50 -21.46
N LEU A 288 12.83 0.29 -22.53
CA LEU A 288 13.92 1.24 -22.73
C LEU A 288 13.88 2.40 -21.73
N THR A 289 12.69 2.93 -21.40
CA THR A 289 12.59 3.97 -20.37
C THR A 289 12.94 3.42 -18.98
N THR A 290 12.43 2.23 -18.63
CA THR A 290 12.62 1.65 -17.29
C THR A 290 14.07 1.24 -17.04
N PHE A 291 14.70 0.50 -17.95
CA PHE A 291 16.08 0.04 -17.76
C PHE A 291 17.10 1.14 -18.09
N GLY A 292 16.76 2.05 -19.00
CA GLY A 292 17.55 3.24 -19.31
C GLY A 292 17.44 4.37 -18.27
N GLY A 293 16.62 4.21 -17.24
CA GLY A 293 16.48 5.21 -16.18
C GLY A 293 15.90 6.54 -16.64
N HIS A 294 15.09 6.52 -17.70
CA HIS A 294 14.42 7.70 -18.23
C HIS A 294 12.99 7.77 -17.73
N ASP A 295 12.58 8.92 -17.21
CA ASP A 295 11.22 9.18 -16.72
C ASP A 295 10.21 9.43 -17.85
N ARG A 296 10.70 9.74 -19.06
CA ARG A 296 9.90 10.07 -20.25
C ARG A 296 10.62 9.77 -21.57
N ILE A 297 9.86 9.78 -22.66
CA ILE A 297 10.34 9.79 -24.04
C ILE A 297 10.15 11.17 -24.64
N ASP A 298 11.20 11.71 -25.26
CA ASP A 298 11.14 12.97 -25.99
C ASP A 298 11.03 12.72 -27.49
N VAL A 299 9.94 13.21 -28.10
CA VAL A 299 9.62 13.05 -29.53
C VAL A 299 9.87 14.30 -30.37
N GLY A 300 10.54 15.29 -29.78
CA GLY A 300 10.96 16.53 -30.43
C GLY A 300 12.01 16.31 -31.53
N SER A 301 12.36 17.38 -32.23
CA SER A 301 13.39 17.34 -33.28
C SER A 301 14.83 17.35 -32.73
N GLU A 302 15.01 17.81 -31.50
CA GLU A 302 16.32 17.86 -30.84
C GLU A 302 16.27 17.10 -29.50
N PRO A 303 17.35 16.38 -29.12
CA PRO A 303 17.47 15.78 -27.79
C PRO A 303 17.38 16.84 -26.70
N SER A 304 16.46 16.68 -25.74
CA SER A 304 16.25 17.64 -24.67
C SER A 304 16.50 17.02 -23.29
N GLY A 305 17.49 17.52 -22.54
CA GLY A 305 17.68 17.20 -21.13
C GLY A 305 17.78 15.70 -20.81
N SER A 306 16.97 15.23 -19.85
CA SER A 306 17.02 13.88 -19.25
C SER A 306 16.15 12.80 -19.90
N GLY A 307 15.31 13.15 -20.89
CA GLY A 307 14.37 12.22 -21.52
C GLY A 307 15.01 11.30 -22.57
N LEU A 308 14.38 10.17 -22.84
CA LEU A 308 14.83 9.23 -23.88
C LEU A 308 14.41 9.73 -25.27
N HIS A 309 15.37 10.11 -26.10
CA HIS A 309 15.06 10.59 -27.45
C HIS A 309 14.45 9.48 -28.33
N ILE A 310 13.44 9.84 -29.12
CA ILE A 310 12.68 8.91 -29.99
C ILE A 310 13.56 8.08 -30.93
N ASP A 311 14.69 8.61 -31.39
CA ASP A 311 15.58 7.91 -32.31
C ASP A 311 16.30 6.71 -31.68
N LEU A 312 16.47 6.70 -30.35
CA LEU A 312 17.02 5.56 -29.61
C LEU A 312 15.97 4.47 -29.39
N VAL A 313 14.69 4.83 -29.47
CA VAL A 313 13.57 3.88 -29.40
C VAL A 313 13.28 3.28 -30.77
N ALA A 314 13.31 4.13 -31.81
CA ALA A 314 13.04 3.75 -33.19
C ALA A 314 14.12 2.83 -33.78
N GLY A 315 13.73 2.02 -34.78
CA GLY A 315 14.58 1.10 -35.52
C GLY A 315 14.33 -0.38 -35.18
N GLY A 316 14.71 -1.28 -36.09
CA GLY A 316 14.47 -2.72 -35.94
C GLY A 316 13.00 -3.13 -36.03
N VAL A 317 12.70 -4.34 -35.55
CA VAL A 317 11.37 -4.96 -35.60
C VAL A 317 10.97 -5.57 -34.26
N GLU A 318 9.69 -5.51 -33.92
CA GLU A 318 9.05 -6.32 -32.87
C GLU A 318 8.26 -7.46 -33.49
N HIS A 319 8.12 -8.57 -32.77
CA HIS A 319 7.28 -9.69 -33.18
C HIS A 319 5.94 -9.64 -32.45
N THR A 320 4.86 -9.80 -33.19
CA THR A 320 3.50 -9.86 -32.66
C THR A 320 2.83 -11.15 -33.12
N THR A 321 1.64 -11.44 -32.61
CA THR A 321 0.85 -12.61 -33.04
C THR A 321 0.45 -12.56 -34.52
N ARG A 322 0.62 -11.42 -35.21
CA ARG A 322 0.28 -11.22 -36.61
C ARG A 322 1.48 -11.07 -37.54
N GLY A 323 2.71 -11.03 -37.01
CA GLY A 323 3.93 -10.93 -37.80
C GLY A 323 4.95 -9.98 -37.19
N GLU A 324 5.74 -9.33 -38.03
CA GLU A 324 6.74 -8.34 -37.61
C GLU A 324 6.22 -6.92 -37.80
N VAL A 325 6.42 -6.06 -36.80
CA VAL A 325 6.16 -4.62 -36.88
C VAL A 325 7.47 -3.84 -36.82
N HIS A 326 7.69 -2.99 -37.82
CA HIS A 326 8.82 -2.06 -37.82
C HIS A 326 8.56 -0.91 -36.84
N VAL A 327 9.47 -0.72 -35.88
CA VAL A 327 9.35 0.37 -34.90
C VAL A 327 9.89 1.65 -35.52
N THR A 328 9.07 2.39 -36.24
CA THR A 328 9.45 3.69 -36.80
C THR A 328 9.21 4.81 -35.79
N ALA A 329 9.82 5.99 -36.02
CA ALA A 329 9.48 7.17 -35.23
C ALA A 329 7.98 7.54 -35.34
N SER A 330 7.33 7.26 -36.47
CA SER A 330 5.87 7.45 -36.58
C SER A 330 5.07 6.47 -35.71
N ALA A 331 5.49 5.19 -35.65
CA ALA A 331 4.88 4.18 -34.78
C ALA A 331 5.00 4.56 -33.29
N VAL A 332 6.16 5.06 -32.87
CA VAL A 332 6.37 5.54 -31.49
C VAL A 332 5.48 6.75 -31.20
N ARG A 333 5.42 7.74 -32.11
CA ARG A 333 4.51 8.90 -31.99
C ARG A 333 3.04 8.48 -31.88
N GLU A 334 2.62 7.47 -32.65
CA GLU A 334 1.26 6.93 -32.59
C GLU A 334 0.92 6.40 -31.18
N VAL A 335 1.85 5.63 -30.61
CA VAL A 335 1.67 4.97 -29.31
C VAL A 335 1.73 5.93 -28.14
N VAL A 336 2.70 6.85 -28.10
CA VAL A 336 2.77 7.86 -27.03
C VAL A 336 1.62 8.88 -27.09
N GLY A 337 0.96 9.00 -28.25
CA GLY A 337 -0.25 9.79 -28.44
C GLY A 337 -1.54 9.18 -27.85
N THR A 338 -1.48 8.05 -27.14
CA THR A 338 -2.64 7.38 -26.53
C THR A 338 -2.82 7.73 -25.05
N SER A 339 -3.95 7.37 -24.42
CA SER A 339 -4.18 7.60 -22.98
C SER A 339 -3.29 6.76 -22.05
N LEU A 340 -2.52 5.80 -22.59
CA LEU A 340 -1.52 5.04 -21.81
C LEU A 340 -0.38 5.95 -21.34
N PHE A 341 -0.16 7.07 -22.03
CA PHE A 341 0.88 8.03 -21.75
C PHE A 341 0.29 9.39 -21.34
N ARG A 342 0.96 10.02 -20.37
CA ARG A 342 0.79 11.42 -19.99
C ARG A 342 1.96 12.23 -20.58
N PRO A 343 1.70 13.29 -21.35
CA PRO A 343 2.75 14.21 -21.77
C PRO A 343 3.40 14.96 -20.59
N ILE A 344 4.67 15.30 -20.75
CA ILE A 344 5.54 16.06 -19.84
C ILE A 344 6.26 17.12 -20.69
N GLY A 345 5.86 18.39 -20.54
CA GLY A 345 6.38 19.48 -21.36
C GLY A 345 5.95 19.40 -22.84
N PRO A 346 6.61 20.15 -23.74
CA PRO A 346 6.13 20.35 -25.12
C PRO A 346 6.30 19.13 -26.04
N ALA A 347 7.23 18.21 -25.74
CA ALA A 347 7.50 17.04 -26.58
C ALA A 347 7.89 15.78 -25.78
N GLY A 348 7.73 15.79 -24.45
CA GLY A 348 8.02 14.64 -23.59
C GLY A 348 6.76 13.84 -23.27
N PHE A 349 6.88 12.52 -23.09
CA PHE A 349 5.78 11.61 -22.75
C PHE A 349 6.22 10.56 -21.74
N ALA A 350 5.52 10.47 -20.61
CA ALA A 350 5.70 9.44 -19.60
C ALA A 350 4.49 8.50 -19.54
N PHE A 351 4.61 7.35 -18.88
CA PHE A 351 3.46 6.50 -18.62
C PHE A 351 2.47 7.18 -17.67
N ALA A 352 1.17 6.98 -17.94
CA ALA A 352 0.10 7.52 -17.09
C ALA A 352 0.14 6.95 -15.66
N HIS A 353 0.70 5.75 -15.48
CA HIS A 353 0.98 5.17 -14.17
C HIS A 353 2.22 4.26 -14.23
N PRO A 354 3.13 4.30 -13.23
CA PRO A 354 4.35 3.48 -13.22
C PRO A 354 4.10 1.97 -13.37
N SER A 355 3.04 1.45 -12.74
CA SER A 355 2.71 0.02 -12.84
C SER A 355 2.42 -0.47 -14.25
N PHE A 356 1.99 0.40 -15.18
CA PHE A 356 1.85 0.04 -16.60
C PHE A 356 3.21 -0.11 -17.28
N ALA A 357 4.16 0.80 -16.99
CA ALA A 357 5.53 0.71 -17.49
C ALA A 357 6.18 -0.59 -16.99
N SER A 358 6.08 -0.89 -15.68
CA SER A 358 6.67 -2.09 -15.10
C SER A 358 6.10 -3.38 -15.68
N PHE A 359 4.78 -3.45 -15.87
CA PHE A 359 4.11 -4.60 -16.49
C PHE A 359 4.57 -4.80 -17.94
N LEU A 360 4.60 -3.72 -18.72
CA LEU A 360 4.97 -3.76 -20.13
C LEU A 360 6.47 -4.04 -20.34
N ALA A 361 7.34 -3.53 -19.47
CA ALA A 361 8.78 -3.82 -19.48
C ALA A 361 9.06 -5.30 -19.15
N ALA A 362 8.38 -5.87 -18.16
CA ALA A 362 8.48 -7.30 -17.86
C ALA A 362 7.96 -8.16 -19.02
N THR A 363 6.80 -7.79 -19.58
CA THR A 363 6.22 -8.48 -20.74
C THR A 363 7.17 -8.45 -21.95
N TYR A 364 7.82 -7.30 -22.20
CA TYR A 364 8.80 -7.17 -23.27
C TYR A 364 9.97 -8.16 -23.13
N LEU A 365 10.55 -8.29 -21.93
CA LEU A 365 11.64 -9.24 -21.68
C LEU A 365 11.21 -10.69 -21.95
N LEU A 366 10.01 -11.06 -21.51
CA LEU A 366 9.48 -12.42 -21.68
C LEU A 366 9.11 -12.75 -23.13
N GLU A 367 8.49 -11.80 -23.84
CA GLU A 367 8.16 -11.97 -25.26
C GLU A 367 9.43 -12.06 -26.13
N ARG A 368 10.56 -11.51 -25.64
CA ARG A 368 11.89 -11.67 -26.24
C ARG A 368 12.65 -12.91 -25.75
N GLY A 369 12.06 -13.72 -24.86
CA GLY A 369 12.66 -14.95 -24.35
C GLY A 369 13.90 -14.73 -23.49
N ALA A 370 14.02 -13.55 -22.83
CA ALA A 370 15.16 -13.26 -21.96
C ALA A 370 15.17 -14.22 -20.76
N SER A 371 16.30 -14.90 -20.51
CA SER A 371 16.44 -15.82 -19.38
C SER A 371 16.72 -15.08 -18.05
N PRO A 372 16.54 -15.72 -16.89
CA PRO A 372 16.90 -15.14 -15.59
C PRO A 372 18.36 -14.67 -15.51
N GLU A 373 19.28 -15.34 -16.20
CA GLU A 373 20.68 -14.96 -16.29
C GLU A 373 20.88 -13.67 -17.11
N GLN A 374 20.09 -13.48 -18.16
CA GLN A 374 20.14 -12.27 -18.98
C GLN A 374 19.50 -11.07 -18.27
N THR A 375 18.41 -11.29 -17.55
CA THR A 375 17.69 -10.20 -16.85
C THR A 375 18.36 -9.83 -15.53
N ARG A 376 19.17 -10.70 -14.93
CA ARG A 376 19.85 -10.45 -13.64
C ARG A 376 20.56 -9.10 -13.56
N PRO A 377 21.42 -8.69 -14.50
CA PRO A 377 22.11 -7.39 -14.43
C PRO A 377 21.17 -6.18 -14.56
N LEU A 378 19.95 -6.37 -15.07
CA LEU A 378 18.94 -5.32 -15.17
C LEU A 378 18.14 -5.14 -13.88
N LEU A 379 18.12 -6.15 -13.01
CA LEU A 379 17.20 -6.26 -11.88
C LEU A 379 17.90 -6.22 -10.51
N PHE A 380 19.08 -6.83 -10.41
CA PHE A 380 19.78 -7.00 -9.15
C PHE A 380 20.81 -5.89 -8.95
N ALA A 381 20.78 -5.29 -7.77
CA ALA A 381 21.81 -4.37 -7.31
C ALA A 381 23.08 -5.15 -6.88
N PRO A 382 24.24 -4.48 -6.72
CA PRO A 382 25.48 -5.14 -6.33
C PRO A 382 25.38 -5.99 -5.07
N GLY A 383 24.52 -5.60 -4.11
CA GLY A 383 24.23 -6.36 -2.88
C GLY A 383 23.57 -7.73 -3.08
N GLY A 384 23.15 -8.07 -4.30
CA GLY A 384 22.55 -9.37 -4.63
C GLY A 384 21.05 -9.46 -4.41
N LEU A 385 20.42 -8.38 -3.96
CA LEU A 385 18.96 -8.21 -3.94
C LEU A 385 18.49 -7.46 -5.18
N VAL A 386 17.20 -7.59 -5.50
CA VAL A 386 16.57 -6.75 -6.52
C VAL A 386 16.59 -5.30 -6.04
N GLY A 387 17.10 -4.41 -6.90
CA GLY A 387 17.22 -2.99 -6.54
C GLY A 387 15.85 -2.33 -6.42
N ALA A 388 15.75 -1.29 -5.59
CA ALA A 388 14.47 -0.68 -5.23
C ALA A 388 13.68 -0.22 -6.46
N ASN A 389 14.35 0.44 -7.42
CA ASN A 389 13.80 0.86 -8.70
C ASN A 389 13.50 -0.27 -9.72
N ARG A 390 13.64 -1.56 -9.36
CA ARG A 390 13.36 -2.73 -10.23
C ARG A 390 12.36 -3.71 -9.63
N ILE A 391 11.92 -3.49 -8.40
CA ILE A 391 11.02 -4.39 -7.67
C ILE A 391 9.75 -4.70 -8.45
N ASP A 392 9.08 -3.68 -9.02
CA ASP A 392 7.82 -3.90 -9.74
C ASP A 392 8.01 -4.76 -10.99
N VAL A 393 9.10 -4.55 -11.74
CA VAL A 393 9.42 -5.34 -12.95
C VAL A 393 9.73 -6.78 -12.56
N ALA A 394 10.58 -6.97 -11.54
CA ALA A 394 10.93 -8.30 -11.04
C ALA A 394 9.70 -9.04 -10.50
N SER A 395 8.79 -8.32 -9.81
CA SER A 395 7.51 -8.85 -9.33
C SER A 395 6.66 -9.37 -10.49
N TRP A 396 6.58 -8.63 -11.60
CA TRP A 396 5.88 -9.09 -12.81
C TRP A 396 6.57 -10.28 -13.47
N LEU A 397 7.90 -10.28 -13.60
CA LEU A 397 8.64 -11.40 -14.17
C LEU A 397 8.41 -12.69 -13.37
N GLY A 398 8.48 -12.63 -12.04
CA GLY A 398 8.22 -13.78 -11.18
C GLY A 398 6.78 -14.26 -11.24
N ALA A 399 5.81 -13.38 -11.48
CA ALA A 399 4.42 -13.76 -11.65
C ALA A 399 4.10 -14.35 -13.04
N LEU A 400 4.88 -14.00 -14.06
CA LEU A 400 4.62 -14.34 -15.46
C LEU A 400 5.45 -15.54 -15.97
N ASP A 401 6.58 -15.84 -15.33
CA ASP A 401 7.52 -16.87 -15.78
C ASP A 401 8.08 -17.71 -14.61
N ALA A 402 8.00 -19.03 -14.75
CA ALA A 402 8.39 -19.97 -13.71
C ALA A 402 9.90 -19.98 -13.45
N ALA A 403 10.75 -19.77 -14.46
CA ALA A 403 12.19 -19.75 -14.28
C ALA A 403 12.64 -18.51 -13.50
N HIS A 404 12.05 -17.35 -13.79
CA HIS A 404 12.25 -16.14 -12.98
C HIS A 404 11.69 -16.31 -11.57
N PHE A 405 10.52 -16.93 -11.42
CA PHE A 405 9.95 -17.24 -10.10
C PHE A 405 10.95 -18.04 -9.25
N GLU A 406 11.45 -19.16 -9.75
CA GLU A 406 12.43 -20.00 -9.05
C GLU A 406 13.69 -19.22 -8.67
N ARG A 407 14.16 -18.35 -9.57
CA ARG A 407 15.32 -17.50 -9.29
C ARG A 407 15.04 -16.50 -8.17
N PHE A 408 13.87 -15.85 -8.14
CA PHE A 408 13.53 -14.94 -7.05
C PHE A 408 13.31 -15.68 -5.72
N VAL A 409 12.72 -16.87 -5.73
CA VAL A 409 12.63 -17.71 -4.51
C VAL A 409 14.01 -17.99 -3.91
N GLU A 410 15.03 -18.18 -4.76
CA GLU A 410 16.40 -18.44 -4.32
C GLU A 410 17.11 -17.20 -3.74
N PHE A 411 17.07 -16.05 -4.43
CA PHE A 411 17.87 -14.87 -4.04
C PHE A 411 17.08 -13.79 -3.30
N ASP A 412 15.81 -13.57 -3.66
CA ASP A 412 15.02 -12.43 -3.18
C ASP A 412 13.51 -12.73 -3.16
N PRO A 413 13.04 -13.62 -2.26
CA PRO A 413 11.67 -14.11 -2.22
C PRO A 413 10.65 -13.01 -1.88
N GLN A 414 11.08 -11.92 -1.25
CA GLN A 414 10.21 -10.80 -0.86
C GLN A 414 9.56 -10.12 -2.07
N VAL A 415 10.28 -10.06 -3.19
CA VAL A 415 9.79 -9.46 -4.45
C VAL A 415 8.55 -10.17 -4.97
N LEU A 416 8.44 -11.49 -4.74
CA LEU A 416 7.31 -12.28 -5.21
C LEU A 416 6.00 -11.93 -4.48
N LEU A 417 6.08 -11.45 -3.25
CA LEU A 417 4.91 -11.04 -2.46
C LEU A 417 4.33 -9.71 -2.96
N ARG A 418 5.20 -8.77 -3.37
CA ARG A 418 4.78 -7.45 -3.88
C ARG A 418 3.98 -7.53 -5.18
N SER A 419 4.12 -8.63 -5.94
CA SER A 419 3.32 -8.89 -7.13
C SER A 419 1.82 -8.96 -6.85
N GLY A 420 1.40 -9.20 -5.60
CA GLY A 420 0.00 -9.41 -5.26
C GLY A 420 -0.62 -10.66 -5.89
N ILE A 421 0.18 -11.51 -6.52
CA ILE A 421 -0.25 -12.70 -7.23
C ILE A 421 0.33 -13.90 -6.47
N PRO A 422 -0.51 -14.81 -5.96
CA PRO A 422 -0.01 -16.01 -5.31
C PRO A 422 0.68 -16.91 -6.34
N ALA A 423 1.73 -17.61 -5.91
CA ALA A 423 2.40 -18.60 -6.77
C ALA A 423 1.39 -19.65 -7.29
N GLU A 424 1.61 -20.13 -8.52
CA GLU A 424 0.64 -20.95 -9.25
C GLU A 424 0.27 -22.24 -8.51
N THR A 425 1.26 -22.91 -7.91
CA THR A 425 1.06 -24.19 -7.24
C THR A 425 1.14 -24.05 -5.72
N PRO A 426 0.39 -24.88 -4.96
CA PRO A 426 0.54 -24.94 -3.51
C PRO A 426 1.97 -25.28 -3.06
N GLY A 427 2.72 -26.06 -3.85
CA GLY A 427 4.12 -26.39 -3.58
C GLY A 427 5.05 -25.17 -3.66
N GLN A 428 4.90 -24.33 -4.69
CA GLN A 428 5.66 -23.08 -4.81
C GLN A 428 5.35 -22.11 -3.67
N ARG A 429 4.08 -22.01 -3.26
CA ARG A 429 3.69 -21.17 -2.10
C ARG A 429 4.35 -21.65 -0.81
N LEU A 430 4.40 -22.97 -0.60
CA LEU A 430 5.05 -23.57 0.55
C LEU A 430 6.57 -23.37 0.53
N ASP A 431 7.21 -23.50 -0.63
CA ASP A 431 8.65 -23.26 -0.78
C ASP A 431 8.99 -21.78 -0.52
N LEU A 432 8.18 -20.86 -1.05
CA LEU A 432 8.31 -19.43 -0.77
C LEU A 432 8.20 -19.12 0.72
N ALA A 433 7.20 -19.67 1.42
CA ALA A 433 7.08 -19.53 2.87
C ALA A 433 8.32 -20.04 3.61
N ASN A 434 8.81 -21.23 3.24
CA ASN A 434 10.00 -21.82 3.84
C ASN A 434 11.26 -20.96 3.62
N ARG A 435 11.42 -20.39 2.42
CA ARG A 435 12.53 -19.48 2.11
C ARG A 435 12.47 -18.17 2.90
N LEU A 436 11.28 -17.58 3.05
CA LEU A 436 11.10 -16.39 3.88
C LEU A 436 11.48 -16.66 5.34
N LEU A 437 11.05 -17.80 5.90
CA LEU A 437 11.44 -18.21 7.26
C LEU A 437 12.95 -18.46 7.39
N ALA A 438 13.58 -19.06 6.38
CA ALA A 438 15.03 -19.26 6.36
C ALA A 438 15.80 -17.94 6.25
N GLN A 439 15.30 -16.95 5.50
CA GLN A 439 15.90 -15.63 5.41
C GLN A 439 15.72 -14.83 6.70
N ALA A 440 14.55 -14.89 7.35
CA ALA A 440 14.35 -14.34 8.69
C ALA A 440 15.34 -14.96 9.69
N ALA A 441 15.55 -16.27 9.63
CA ALA A 441 16.49 -16.96 10.51
C ALA A 441 17.96 -16.57 10.28
N ALA A 442 18.28 -16.10 9.07
CA ALA A 442 19.61 -15.63 8.70
C ALA A 442 19.78 -14.11 8.84
N ASP A 443 18.80 -13.39 9.41
CA ASP A 443 18.79 -11.93 9.55
C ASP A 443 18.94 -11.19 8.21
N ARG A 444 18.40 -11.78 7.13
CA ARG A 444 18.41 -11.24 5.75
C ARG A 444 17.03 -10.78 5.28
N LEU A 445 16.06 -10.72 6.18
CA LEU A 445 14.68 -10.32 5.91
C LEU A 445 14.26 -9.32 6.98
N ASP A 446 13.85 -8.14 6.55
CA ASP A 446 13.11 -7.22 7.41
C ASP A 446 11.69 -7.75 7.59
N VAL A 447 11.49 -8.45 8.70
CA VAL A 447 10.21 -9.06 9.06
C VAL A 447 9.15 -8.00 9.30
N ASP A 448 9.51 -6.89 9.95
CA ASP A 448 8.54 -5.87 10.34
C ASP A 448 8.05 -5.11 9.08
N GLU A 449 8.92 -4.83 8.11
CA GLU A 449 8.54 -4.29 6.79
C GLU A 449 7.60 -5.25 6.05
N LEU A 450 7.92 -6.54 6.03
CA LEU A 450 7.13 -7.52 5.31
C LEU A 450 5.73 -7.70 5.92
N GLU A 451 5.64 -7.74 7.25
CA GLU A 451 4.36 -7.79 7.97
C GLU A 451 3.49 -6.57 7.65
N ALA A 452 4.08 -5.37 7.52
CA ALA A 452 3.34 -4.15 7.20
C ALA A 452 2.63 -4.19 5.83
N THR A 453 3.08 -5.03 4.89
CA THR A 453 2.48 -5.15 3.56
C THR A 453 1.13 -5.87 3.58
N GLY A 454 0.93 -6.83 4.49
CA GLY A 454 -0.20 -7.75 4.48
C GLY A 454 -0.15 -8.80 3.36
N ASP A 455 1.02 -8.99 2.71
CA ASP A 455 1.15 -9.83 1.52
C ASP A 455 1.40 -11.31 1.87
N LEU A 456 1.60 -11.64 3.14
CA LEU A 456 1.86 -13.01 3.60
C LEU A 456 0.69 -13.96 3.30
N VAL A 457 -0.53 -13.46 3.15
CA VAL A 457 -1.68 -14.26 2.70
C VAL A 457 -1.41 -15.02 1.38
N LEU A 458 -0.52 -14.49 0.53
CA LEU A 458 -0.17 -15.07 -0.76
C LEU A 458 0.59 -16.41 -0.66
N VAL A 459 1.15 -16.76 0.50
CA VAL A 459 1.83 -18.05 0.71
C VAL A 459 0.92 -19.14 1.28
N ALA A 460 -0.37 -18.84 1.52
CA ALA A 460 -1.33 -19.78 2.07
C ALA A 460 -1.41 -21.08 1.25
N SER A 461 -1.15 -22.23 1.87
CA SER A 461 -1.14 -23.54 1.21
C SER A 461 -1.42 -24.69 2.19
N PRO A 462 -1.95 -25.84 1.73
CA PRO A 462 -2.32 -26.95 2.61
C PRO A 462 -1.18 -27.52 3.47
N GLY A 463 0.08 -27.37 3.05
CA GLY A 463 1.26 -27.82 3.81
C GLY A 463 1.84 -26.76 4.75
N LEU A 464 1.27 -25.56 4.81
CA LEU A 464 1.85 -24.44 5.54
C LEU A 464 1.74 -24.61 7.05
N ALA A 465 0.58 -25.04 7.60
CA ALA A 465 0.42 -25.18 9.04
C ALA A 465 1.45 -26.16 9.68
N PRO A 466 1.70 -27.37 9.12
CA PRO A 466 2.77 -28.24 9.62
C PRO A 466 4.18 -27.62 9.55
N LEU A 467 4.48 -26.85 8.49
CA LEU A 467 5.75 -26.13 8.38
C LEU A 467 5.85 -25.10 9.52
N LEU A 468 4.84 -24.25 9.71
CA LEU A 468 4.82 -23.21 10.74
C LEU A 468 4.93 -23.81 12.15
N ALA A 469 4.28 -24.94 12.43
CA ALA A 469 4.41 -25.66 13.69
C ALA A 469 5.88 -25.96 14.05
N SER A 470 6.66 -26.43 13.07
CA SER A 470 8.09 -26.76 13.25
C SER A 470 8.98 -25.56 13.58
N PHE A 471 8.52 -24.34 13.31
CA PHE A 471 9.21 -23.10 13.69
C PHE A 471 8.68 -22.56 15.02
N VAL A 472 7.37 -22.48 15.21
CA VAL A 472 6.74 -21.90 16.41
C VAL A 472 7.16 -22.65 17.69
N SER A 473 7.14 -23.98 17.65
CA SER A 473 7.39 -24.85 18.82
C SER A 473 8.88 -25.10 19.13
N ASP A 474 9.79 -24.77 18.23
CA ASP A 474 11.22 -25.07 18.41
C ASP A 474 11.95 -23.98 19.20
N ARG A 475 12.19 -24.25 20.49
CA ARG A 475 12.90 -23.34 21.41
C ARG A 475 14.36 -23.09 21.06
N ALA A 476 14.98 -23.91 20.21
CA ALA A 476 16.35 -23.67 19.75
C ALA A 476 16.43 -22.55 18.71
N LYS A 477 15.31 -22.19 18.07
CA LYS A 477 15.26 -21.13 17.06
C LYS A 477 15.15 -19.74 17.71
N ASN A 478 15.64 -18.73 17.00
CA ASN A 478 15.57 -17.33 17.41
C ASN A 478 14.09 -16.92 17.69
N PRO A 479 13.77 -16.32 18.85
CA PRO A 479 12.42 -15.85 19.18
C PRO A 479 11.77 -14.95 18.12
N ALA A 480 12.53 -14.12 17.40
CA ALA A 480 12.00 -13.28 16.33
C ALA A 480 11.44 -14.12 15.16
N VAL A 481 12.13 -15.20 14.77
CA VAL A 481 11.70 -16.12 13.71
C VAL A 481 10.48 -16.92 14.13
N ARG A 482 10.43 -17.35 15.40
CA ARG A 482 9.28 -18.06 15.97
C ARG A 482 8.04 -17.17 15.98
N ALA A 483 8.20 -15.89 16.36
CA ALA A 483 7.14 -14.90 16.30
C ALA A 483 6.69 -14.62 14.86
N PHE A 484 7.62 -14.50 13.92
CA PHE A 484 7.32 -14.33 12.50
C PHE A 484 6.51 -15.51 11.91
N ALA A 485 6.87 -16.76 12.25
CA ALA A 485 6.11 -17.93 11.84
C ALA A 485 4.67 -17.91 12.38
N ALA A 486 4.48 -17.50 13.63
CA ALA A 486 3.14 -17.33 14.19
C ALA A 486 2.37 -16.16 13.55
N ARG A 487 3.03 -15.06 13.19
CA ARG A 487 2.38 -13.99 12.42
C ARG A 487 1.94 -14.48 11.03
N MET A 488 2.82 -15.19 10.33
CA MET A 488 2.49 -15.79 9.03
C MET A 488 1.29 -16.73 9.13
N ALA A 489 1.14 -17.46 10.24
CA ALA A 489 -0.06 -18.26 10.50
C ALA A 489 -1.32 -17.42 10.63
N ALA A 490 -1.25 -16.25 11.27
CA ALA A 490 -2.35 -15.29 11.35
C ALA A 490 -2.72 -14.76 9.95
N ASP A 491 -1.76 -14.20 9.22
CA ASP A 491 -2.04 -13.56 7.92
C ASP A 491 -2.57 -14.54 6.86
N THR A 492 -2.20 -15.82 6.96
CA THR A 492 -2.61 -16.86 6.01
C THR A 492 -3.84 -17.66 6.46
N GLY A 493 -4.28 -17.53 7.70
CA GLY A 493 -5.26 -18.41 8.35
C GLY A 493 -4.81 -19.87 8.47
N CYS A 494 -3.58 -20.23 8.09
CA CYS A 494 -3.04 -21.59 8.17
C CYS A 494 -2.46 -21.87 9.56
N VAL A 495 -3.34 -21.91 10.56
CA VAL A 495 -2.95 -21.89 11.98
C VAL A 495 -2.58 -23.29 12.50
N PRO A 496 -1.35 -23.51 13.01
CA PRO A 496 -1.02 -24.71 13.78
C PRO A 496 -1.57 -24.59 15.21
N VAL A 497 -2.88 -24.80 15.37
CA VAL A 497 -3.64 -24.48 16.59
C VAL A 497 -3.02 -25.09 17.85
N ALA A 498 -2.67 -26.38 17.83
CA ALA A 498 -2.10 -27.06 19.00
C ALA A 498 -0.78 -26.42 19.46
N ASP A 499 0.14 -26.19 18.53
CA ASP A 499 1.44 -25.56 18.77
C ASP A 499 1.29 -24.12 19.28
N CYS A 500 0.43 -23.32 18.63
CA CYS A 500 0.16 -21.96 19.05
C CYS A 500 -0.49 -21.89 20.45
N VAL A 501 -1.39 -22.81 20.78
CA VAL A 501 -1.96 -22.92 22.13
C VAL A 501 -0.86 -23.20 23.15
N THR A 502 -0.03 -24.22 22.93
CA THR A 502 1.06 -24.59 23.84
C THR A 502 2.00 -23.41 24.09
N VAL A 503 2.39 -22.69 23.04
CA VAL A 503 3.31 -21.55 23.14
C VAL A 503 2.65 -20.33 23.81
N ALA A 504 1.39 -20.01 23.49
CA ALA A 504 0.73 -18.82 24.02
C ALA A 504 0.51 -18.90 25.54
N VAL A 505 0.16 -20.08 26.07
CA VAL A 505 -0.13 -20.26 27.51
C VAL A 505 1.12 -20.50 28.37
N ASP A 506 2.26 -20.89 27.77
CA ASP A 506 3.49 -21.15 28.52
C ASP A 506 4.19 -19.84 28.91
N ARG A 507 4.19 -19.53 30.21
CA ARG A 507 4.82 -18.34 30.78
C ARG A 507 6.35 -18.33 30.69
N SER A 508 6.99 -19.47 30.40
CA SER A 508 8.43 -19.55 30.16
C SER A 508 8.84 -19.10 28.76
N GLU A 509 7.89 -18.97 27.83
CA GLU A 509 8.14 -18.51 26.47
C GLU A 509 8.32 -16.99 26.40
N PRO A 510 9.12 -16.46 25.45
CA PRO A 510 9.28 -15.01 25.28
C PRO A 510 7.95 -14.32 24.93
N ALA A 511 7.69 -13.17 25.56
CA ALA A 511 6.45 -12.39 25.38
C ALA A 511 6.13 -12.10 23.90
N LYS A 512 7.13 -11.76 23.07
CA LYS A 512 6.94 -11.53 21.62
C LYS A 512 6.33 -12.76 20.91
N VAL A 513 6.80 -13.97 21.25
CA VAL A 513 6.33 -15.22 20.64
C VAL A 513 4.93 -15.58 21.16
N ARG A 514 4.68 -15.44 22.47
CA ARG A 514 3.35 -15.66 23.07
C ARG A 514 2.29 -14.78 22.41
N ARG A 515 2.58 -13.49 22.21
CA ARG A 515 1.68 -12.52 21.57
C ARG A 515 1.44 -12.83 20.09
N ALA A 516 2.47 -13.23 19.35
CA ALA A 516 2.32 -13.65 17.96
C ALA A 516 1.48 -14.94 17.84
N ALA A 517 1.70 -15.92 18.72
CA ALA A 517 0.90 -17.14 18.77
C ALA A 517 -0.58 -16.85 19.05
N LEU A 518 -0.88 -15.98 20.02
CA LEU A 518 -2.26 -15.55 20.28
C LEU A 518 -2.89 -14.85 19.07
N SER A 519 -2.12 -14.04 18.34
CA SER A 519 -2.61 -13.41 17.10
C SER A 519 -2.99 -14.44 16.04
N ALA A 520 -2.24 -15.53 15.92
CA ALA A 520 -2.60 -16.63 15.02
C ALA A 520 -3.90 -17.32 15.45
N LEU A 521 -4.08 -17.53 16.76
CA LEU A 521 -5.29 -18.14 17.31
C LEU A 521 -6.54 -17.29 17.09
N ALA A 522 -6.41 -15.99 16.81
CA ALA A 522 -7.54 -15.13 16.47
C ALA A 522 -8.27 -15.56 15.19
N GLU A 523 -7.55 -16.18 14.25
CA GLU A 523 -8.10 -16.67 12.97
C GLU A 523 -8.71 -18.07 13.08
N ALA A 524 -8.40 -18.82 14.14
CA ALA A 524 -8.96 -20.13 14.45
C ALA A 524 -9.45 -20.23 15.92
N PRO A 525 -10.34 -19.32 16.36
CA PRO A 525 -10.63 -19.13 17.78
C PRO A 525 -11.39 -20.32 18.39
N GLU A 526 -12.20 -21.04 17.61
CA GLU A 526 -12.96 -22.20 18.09
C GLU A 526 -12.04 -23.34 18.55
N GLY A 527 -10.96 -23.61 17.81
CA GLY A 527 -9.98 -24.64 18.14
C GLY A 527 -9.09 -24.30 19.34
N ALA A 528 -9.12 -23.05 19.80
CA ALA A 528 -8.28 -22.54 20.88
C ALA A 528 -9.08 -21.82 21.99
N ARG A 529 -10.39 -22.09 22.06
CA ARG A 529 -11.32 -21.39 22.96
C ARG A 529 -10.81 -21.32 24.39
N ASP A 530 -10.48 -22.46 24.99
CA ASP A 530 -10.07 -22.53 26.39
C ASP A 530 -8.78 -21.75 26.66
N ALA A 531 -7.83 -21.80 25.72
CA ALA A 531 -6.57 -21.07 25.82
C ALA A 531 -6.78 -19.55 25.75
N ILE A 532 -7.59 -19.07 24.79
CA ILE A 532 -7.91 -17.65 24.65
C ILE A 532 -8.66 -17.16 25.89
N LEU A 533 -9.61 -17.94 26.40
CA LEU A 533 -10.35 -17.59 27.62
C LEU A 533 -9.42 -17.58 28.85
N ALA A 534 -8.50 -18.52 28.97
CA ALA A 534 -7.50 -18.54 30.04
C ALA A 534 -6.56 -17.32 29.98
N LEU A 535 -6.10 -16.93 28.79
CA LEU A 535 -5.25 -15.75 28.60
C LEU A 535 -5.99 -14.42 28.82
N SER A 536 -7.32 -14.41 28.63
CA SER A 536 -8.15 -13.23 28.93
C SER A 536 -8.33 -12.97 30.43
N LEU A 537 -7.88 -13.90 31.30
CA LEU A 537 -8.03 -13.80 32.75
C LEU A 537 -7.21 -12.65 33.36
N LEU A 538 -7.66 -12.22 34.53
CA LEU A 538 -7.15 -11.03 35.21
C LEU A 538 -5.75 -11.24 35.80
N ASP A 539 -5.27 -12.47 35.93
CA ASP A 539 -3.97 -12.81 36.50
C ASP A 539 -2.84 -12.95 35.45
N GLU A 540 -3.12 -12.79 34.15
CA GLU A 540 -2.08 -12.77 33.12
C GLU A 540 -1.20 -11.50 33.27
N PRO A 541 0.12 -11.66 33.53
CA PRO A 541 1.03 -10.54 33.78
C PRO A 541 1.37 -9.73 32.53
N ASP A 542 1.37 -10.33 31.33
CA ASP A 542 1.54 -9.58 30.09
C ASP A 542 0.22 -8.90 29.72
N GLU A 543 0.14 -7.60 30.04
CA GLU A 543 -1.06 -6.81 29.83
C GLU A 543 -1.47 -6.74 28.35
N ASP A 544 -0.52 -6.60 27.42
CA ASP A 544 -0.83 -6.56 25.98
C ASP A 544 -1.38 -7.91 25.49
N LEU A 545 -0.81 -9.03 25.95
CA LEU A 545 -1.29 -10.37 25.65
C LEU A 545 -2.72 -10.59 26.18
N ARG A 546 -2.94 -10.24 27.45
CA ARG A 546 -4.26 -10.35 28.09
C ARG A 546 -5.33 -9.55 27.37
N LEU A 547 -5.02 -8.29 27.02
CA LEU A 547 -5.96 -7.41 26.34
C LEU A 547 -6.24 -7.86 24.91
N SER A 548 -5.24 -8.41 24.23
CA SER A 548 -5.43 -9.03 22.92
C SER A 548 -6.36 -10.25 23.02
N ALA A 549 -6.16 -11.10 24.03
CA ALA A 549 -6.97 -12.30 24.23
C ALA A 549 -8.42 -11.95 24.57
N LEU A 550 -8.60 -10.95 25.44
CA LEU A 550 -9.91 -10.41 25.79
C LEU A 550 -10.61 -9.83 24.55
N SER A 551 -9.92 -9.06 23.72
CA SER A 551 -10.45 -8.51 22.47
C SER A 551 -10.97 -9.60 21.52
N ILE A 552 -10.19 -10.68 21.33
CA ILE A 552 -10.57 -11.83 20.50
C ILE A 552 -11.81 -12.51 21.10
N ALA A 553 -11.76 -12.81 22.41
CA ALA A 553 -12.85 -13.48 23.11
C ALA A 553 -14.16 -12.68 23.02
N MET A 554 -14.12 -11.36 23.21
CA MET A 554 -15.28 -10.47 23.11
C MET A 554 -15.90 -10.46 21.71
N LYS A 555 -15.09 -10.59 20.65
CA LYS A 555 -15.58 -10.57 19.26
C LYS A 555 -16.17 -11.90 18.80
N THR A 556 -15.71 -13.02 19.35
CA THR A 556 -15.90 -14.34 18.72
C THR A 556 -16.34 -15.47 19.67
N LEU A 557 -16.03 -15.40 20.97
CA LEU A 557 -16.18 -16.54 21.89
C LEU A 557 -17.08 -16.28 23.10
N LEU A 558 -17.32 -15.01 23.45
CA LEU A 558 -18.11 -14.59 24.59
C LEU A 558 -19.44 -14.01 24.12
N ALA A 559 -20.51 -14.35 24.83
CA ALA A 559 -21.77 -13.64 24.67
C ALA A 559 -21.61 -12.18 25.19
N PRO A 560 -22.34 -11.20 24.62
CA PRO A 560 -22.26 -9.82 25.05
C PRO A 560 -22.40 -9.59 26.56
N GLY A 561 -23.24 -10.35 27.25
CA GLY A 561 -23.37 -10.28 28.72
C GLY A 561 -22.15 -10.83 29.48
N GLU A 562 -21.50 -11.87 28.97
CA GLU A 562 -20.33 -12.50 29.63
C GLU A 562 -19.09 -11.58 29.64
N VAL A 563 -18.98 -10.72 28.63
CA VAL A 563 -17.90 -9.72 28.51
C VAL A 563 -17.86 -8.81 29.72
N VAL A 564 -19.03 -8.32 30.16
CA VAL A 564 -19.14 -7.36 31.27
C VAL A 564 -18.68 -7.99 32.59
N GLY A 565 -18.98 -9.28 32.80
CA GLY A 565 -18.60 -10.01 34.01
C GLY A 565 -17.09 -10.25 34.17
N ARG A 566 -16.30 -10.15 33.08
CA ARG A 566 -14.86 -10.47 33.06
C ARG A 566 -13.93 -9.27 33.19
N LEU A 567 -14.46 -8.05 33.32
CA LEU A 567 -13.65 -6.82 33.39
C LEU A 567 -13.04 -6.60 34.80
N LYS A 568 -11.77 -6.13 34.82
CA LYS A 568 -11.07 -5.65 36.04
C LYS A 568 -11.72 -4.35 36.55
N PRO A 569 -11.80 -4.14 37.87
CA PRO A 569 -11.88 -2.78 38.43
C PRO A 569 -10.64 -1.99 37.97
N GLY A 570 -10.79 -0.75 37.48
CA GLY A 570 -9.66 0.01 36.91
C GLY A 570 -9.41 -0.21 35.40
N ALA A 571 -10.29 -0.94 34.70
CA ALA A 571 -10.21 -1.23 33.26
C ALA A 571 -10.57 -0.08 32.30
N LEU A 572 -10.83 1.16 32.73
CA LEU A 572 -10.93 2.31 31.81
C LEU A 572 -9.83 3.35 31.98
N MET A 573 -8.78 3.06 32.75
CA MET A 573 -7.52 3.80 32.62
C MET A 573 -6.65 3.14 31.52
N GLY A 574 -6.37 3.87 30.43
CA GLY A 574 -5.51 3.41 29.34
C GLY A 574 -6.20 2.56 28.26
N LYS A 575 -5.44 1.69 27.57
CA LYS A 575 -5.84 0.96 26.34
C LYS A 575 -7.11 0.10 26.46
N GLN A 576 -7.44 -0.32 27.68
CA GLN A 576 -8.61 -1.16 28.00
C GLN A 576 -9.94 -0.42 27.75
N SER A 577 -9.96 0.90 27.98
CA SER A 577 -11.15 1.73 27.78
C SER A 577 -11.65 1.75 26.35
N PHE A 578 -10.72 1.90 25.41
CA PHE A 578 -11.01 1.95 23.97
C PHE A 578 -11.57 0.63 23.46
N LEU A 579 -11.05 -0.50 23.95
CA LEU A 579 -11.54 -1.84 23.59
C LEU A 579 -12.99 -2.05 24.01
N VAL A 580 -13.31 -1.72 25.26
CA VAL A 580 -14.66 -1.86 25.80
C VAL A 580 -15.62 -0.90 25.10
N LEU A 581 -15.27 0.39 24.97
CA LEU A 581 -16.13 1.37 24.29
C LEU A 581 -16.37 1.02 22.82
N ARG A 582 -15.35 0.51 22.11
CA ARG A 582 -15.49 0.05 20.72
C ARG A 582 -16.41 -1.15 20.61
N PHE A 583 -16.26 -2.13 21.51
CA PHE A 583 -17.16 -3.28 21.59
C PHE A 583 -18.61 -2.82 21.80
N LEU A 584 -18.85 -1.95 22.79
CA LEU A 584 -20.19 -1.44 23.10
C LEU A 584 -20.81 -0.65 21.94
N ARG A 585 -20.00 0.07 21.15
CA ARG A 585 -20.46 0.77 19.94
C ARG A 585 -20.75 -0.17 18.76
N ALA A 586 -20.13 -1.34 18.73
CA ALA A 586 -20.32 -2.33 17.67
C ALA A 586 -21.47 -3.32 17.97
N LEU A 587 -22.01 -3.33 19.20
CA LEU A 587 -23.11 -4.20 19.61
C LEU A 587 -24.35 -4.02 18.72
N ASP A 588 -24.90 -5.13 18.24
CA ASP A 588 -26.21 -5.14 17.61
C ASP A 588 -27.28 -4.66 18.64
N PRO A 589 -28.22 -3.78 18.25
CA PRO A 589 -29.27 -3.33 19.15
C PRO A 589 -30.06 -4.47 19.82
N SER A 590 -30.20 -5.63 19.17
CA SER A 590 -30.88 -6.81 19.73
C SER A 590 -30.17 -7.42 20.95
N ALA A 591 -28.87 -7.16 21.13
CA ALA A 591 -28.09 -7.62 22.28
C ALA A 591 -28.16 -6.67 23.48
N LEU A 592 -28.67 -5.44 23.30
CA LEU A 592 -28.77 -4.44 24.36
C LEU A 592 -29.52 -4.93 25.61
N PRO A 593 -30.64 -5.68 25.52
CA PRO A 593 -31.35 -6.16 26.70
C PRO A 593 -30.48 -7.05 27.60
N GLU A 594 -29.75 -8.00 27.01
CA GLU A 594 -28.86 -8.93 27.72
C GLU A 594 -27.71 -8.18 28.40
N VAL A 595 -27.08 -7.25 27.67
CA VAL A 595 -25.95 -6.46 28.19
C VAL A 595 -26.39 -5.55 29.33
N LEU A 596 -27.55 -4.89 29.20
CA LEU A 596 -28.12 -4.05 30.27
C LEU A 596 -28.36 -4.85 31.56
N ASP A 597 -28.87 -6.08 31.44
CA ASP A 597 -29.10 -6.97 32.58
C ASP A 597 -27.79 -7.41 33.24
N ALA A 598 -26.78 -7.77 32.44
CA ALA A 598 -25.45 -8.14 32.94
C ALA A 598 -24.74 -6.97 33.64
N VAL A 599 -24.81 -5.77 33.07
CA VAL A 599 -24.29 -4.54 33.69
C VAL A 599 -25.03 -4.25 34.99
N ALA A 600 -26.35 -4.37 35.04
CA ALA A 600 -27.12 -4.15 36.26
C ALA A 600 -26.68 -5.10 37.38
N GLU A 601 -26.41 -6.36 37.05
CA GLU A 601 -25.95 -7.36 38.04
C GLU A 601 -24.55 -7.05 38.58
N VAL A 602 -23.61 -6.64 37.72
CA VAL A 602 -22.25 -6.25 38.14
C VAL A 602 -22.26 -4.96 38.95
N ALA A 603 -23.05 -3.97 38.52
CA ALA A 603 -23.21 -2.70 39.23
C ALA A 603 -23.72 -2.92 40.67
N VAL A 604 -24.77 -3.71 40.85
CA VAL A 604 -25.35 -3.96 42.19
C VAL A 604 -24.37 -4.67 43.14
N ARG A 605 -23.47 -5.52 42.62
CA ARG A 605 -22.55 -6.32 43.45
C ARG A 605 -21.27 -5.59 43.90
N ARG A 606 -20.87 -4.50 43.25
CA ARG A 606 -19.52 -3.90 43.43
C ARG A 606 -19.50 -2.46 43.98
N ILE A 607 -20.66 -1.84 44.25
CA ILE A 607 -20.77 -0.44 44.74
C ILE A 607 -20.55 -0.35 46.26
N VAL A 608 -19.41 -0.87 46.72
CA VAL A 608 -18.84 -0.55 48.06
C VAL A 608 -17.54 0.25 47.89
N GLU A 609 -16.87 0.14 46.74
CA GLU A 609 -15.80 1.03 46.30
C GLU A 609 -16.04 1.36 44.81
N PRO A 610 -16.46 2.60 44.46
CA PRO A 610 -16.72 2.96 43.08
C PRO A 610 -15.38 3.12 42.34
N SER A 611 -15.01 2.11 41.55
CA SER A 611 -14.12 2.35 40.41
C SER A 611 -14.96 2.98 39.30
N ASP A 612 -14.61 4.19 38.84
CA ASP A 612 -15.32 4.99 37.82
C ASP A 612 -15.66 4.22 36.51
N ASP A 613 -14.99 3.10 36.29
CA ASP A 613 -14.98 2.34 35.06
C ASP A 613 -16.25 1.55 34.75
N HIS A 614 -16.81 0.88 35.77
CA HIS A 614 -18.06 0.14 35.60
C HIS A 614 -19.23 1.08 35.35
N LEU A 615 -19.14 2.32 35.85
CA LEU A 615 -20.15 3.35 35.65
C LEU A 615 -20.13 3.88 34.21
N ILE A 616 -18.96 4.15 33.63
CA ILE A 616 -18.84 4.63 32.24
C ILE A 616 -19.33 3.57 31.21
N ILE A 617 -19.07 2.29 31.48
CA ILE A 617 -19.62 1.18 30.68
C ILE A 617 -21.14 1.19 30.75
N ALA A 618 -21.68 1.28 31.97
CA ALA A 618 -23.11 1.32 32.19
C ALA A 618 -23.78 2.54 31.51
N GLN A 619 -23.14 3.70 31.59
CA GLN A 619 -23.56 4.93 30.91
C GLN A 619 -23.57 4.78 29.38
N SER A 620 -22.53 4.16 28.81
CA SER A 620 -22.41 3.99 27.36
C SER A 620 -23.47 3.04 26.80
N VAL A 621 -23.80 1.96 27.52
CA VAL A 621 -24.87 1.03 27.15
C VAL A 621 -26.24 1.69 27.29
N ALA A 622 -26.50 2.39 28.39
CA ALA A 622 -27.76 3.09 28.61
C ALA A 622 -28.03 4.18 27.55
N ALA A 623 -27.01 4.96 27.18
CA ALA A 623 -27.12 5.97 26.14
C ALA A 623 -27.46 5.38 24.76
N ARG A 624 -26.89 4.21 24.42
CA ARG A 624 -27.22 3.49 23.18
C ARG A 624 -28.64 2.93 23.23
N ALA A 625 -29.07 2.36 24.36
CA ALA A 625 -30.42 1.85 24.54
C ALA A 625 -31.51 2.94 24.40
N LEU A 626 -31.22 4.17 24.82
CA LEU A 626 -32.10 5.33 24.62
C LEU A 626 -32.35 5.66 23.14
N ALA A 627 -31.43 5.34 22.24
CA ALA A 627 -31.63 5.53 20.79
C ALA A 627 -32.53 4.46 20.16
N HIS A 628 -32.85 3.39 20.88
CA HIS A 628 -33.60 2.21 20.38
C HIS A 628 -34.86 1.92 21.22
N LEU A 629 -35.50 2.95 21.77
CA LEU A 629 -36.74 2.82 22.55
C LEU A 629 -37.95 2.29 21.76
N ASP A 630 -37.85 2.14 20.44
CA ASP A 630 -38.89 1.49 19.65
C ASP A 630 -39.00 -0.01 19.92
N ASP A 631 -37.92 -0.64 20.39
CA ASP A 631 -37.91 -2.05 20.80
C ASP A 631 -38.38 -2.22 22.25
N ALA A 632 -39.45 -3.01 22.43
CA ALA A 632 -40.06 -3.22 23.73
C ALA A 632 -39.14 -3.97 24.70
N SER A 633 -38.29 -4.86 24.20
CA SER A 633 -37.37 -5.65 25.03
C SER A 633 -36.25 -4.77 25.60
N THR A 634 -35.71 -3.87 24.77
CA THR A 634 -34.71 -2.86 25.14
C THR A 634 -35.28 -1.85 26.13
N MET A 635 -36.51 -1.36 25.89
CA MET A 635 -37.19 -0.46 26.83
C MET A 635 -37.38 -1.11 28.21
N ALA A 636 -37.81 -2.38 28.25
CA ALA A 636 -38.01 -3.11 29.50
C ALA A 636 -36.69 -3.40 30.24
N ALA A 637 -35.62 -3.75 29.51
CA ALA A 637 -34.29 -3.96 30.09
C ALA A 637 -33.68 -2.66 30.62
N LEU A 638 -33.81 -1.56 29.88
CA LEU A 638 -33.34 -0.24 30.33
C LEU A 638 -34.11 0.21 31.57
N ALA A 639 -35.42 -0.02 31.62
CA ALA A 639 -36.22 0.30 32.80
C ALA A 639 -35.77 -0.50 34.04
N ARG A 640 -35.49 -1.80 33.87
CA ARG A 640 -34.95 -2.65 34.94
C ARG A 640 -33.58 -2.18 35.39
N PHE A 641 -32.70 -1.82 34.47
CA PHE A 641 -31.38 -1.26 34.77
C PHE A 641 -31.50 0.01 35.62
N ILE A 642 -32.28 1.01 35.19
CA ILE A 642 -32.50 2.28 35.92
C ILE A 642 -33.09 2.02 37.31
N SER A 643 -34.03 1.08 37.44
CA SER A 643 -34.69 0.74 38.70
C SER A 643 -33.75 0.13 39.76
N ARG A 644 -32.58 -0.39 39.34
CA ARG A 644 -31.62 -1.12 40.17
C ARG A 644 -30.36 -0.32 40.51
N LEU A 645 -30.20 0.88 39.96
CA LEU A 645 -29.06 1.75 40.28
C LEU A 645 -29.16 2.23 41.74
N PRO A 646 -28.07 2.18 42.54
CA PRO A 646 -28.08 2.78 43.86
C PRO A 646 -28.10 4.32 43.75
N PRO A 647 -28.55 5.01 44.81
CA PRO A 647 -28.52 6.48 44.86
C PRO A 647 -27.06 6.96 44.75
N VAL A 648 -26.79 7.80 43.76
CA VAL A 648 -25.44 8.26 43.41
C VAL A 648 -25.10 9.53 44.20
N GLU A 649 -23.91 9.63 44.81
CA GLU A 649 -23.47 10.87 45.49
C GLU A 649 -23.28 12.05 44.51
N PRO A 650 -23.41 13.32 44.96
CA PRO A 650 -23.39 14.49 44.10
C PRO A 650 -22.12 14.74 43.27
N TRP A 651 -20.97 14.13 43.59
CA TRP A 651 -19.72 14.36 42.86
C TRP A 651 -19.58 13.44 41.63
N LEU A 652 -20.19 12.25 41.66
CA LEU A 652 -20.36 11.37 40.49
C LEU A 652 -21.25 12.02 39.39
N ARG A 653 -21.93 13.13 39.70
CA ARG A 653 -22.76 13.95 38.79
C ARG A 653 -21.97 14.62 37.66
N TRP A 654 -20.67 14.87 37.84
CA TRP A 654 -19.84 15.56 36.84
C TRP A 654 -19.26 14.63 35.77
N SER A 655 -19.42 13.31 35.94
CA SER A 655 -18.81 12.29 35.10
C SER A 655 -19.76 11.69 34.05
N PHE A 656 -21.04 12.07 34.00
CA PHE A 656 -22.00 11.57 33.01
C PHE A 656 -21.76 12.23 31.63
N PRO A 657 -21.35 11.50 30.57
CA PRO A 657 -21.14 12.08 29.24
C PRO A 657 -22.42 12.63 28.59
N LEU A 658 -23.60 12.18 29.05
CA LEU A 658 -24.91 12.71 28.62
C LEU A 658 -25.09 14.19 28.99
N HIS A 659 -24.41 14.68 30.02
CA HIS A 659 -24.47 16.09 30.46
C HIS A 659 -23.98 17.06 29.37
N LYS A 660 -23.05 16.65 28.49
CA LYS A 660 -22.45 17.56 27.48
C LYS A 660 -23.01 17.42 26.07
N ARG A 661 -23.72 16.33 25.72
CA ARG A 661 -24.14 16.04 24.33
C ARG A 661 -25.65 16.12 24.07
N GLY A 662 -26.47 16.29 25.11
CA GLY A 662 -27.93 16.23 24.97
C GLY A 662 -28.43 14.82 24.61
N LEU A 663 -29.73 14.58 24.78
CA LEU A 663 -30.37 13.37 24.29
C LEU A 663 -30.17 13.24 22.77
N PRO A 664 -29.99 12.04 22.22
CA PRO A 664 -30.16 11.83 20.78
C PRO A 664 -31.54 12.37 20.38
N LYS A 665 -31.61 13.28 19.40
CA LYS A 665 -32.86 13.89 18.87
C LYS A 665 -33.88 12.88 18.29
N THR A 666 -33.64 11.57 18.45
CA THR A 666 -34.39 10.47 17.86
C THR A 666 -35.48 9.87 18.76
N ALA A 667 -35.48 10.13 20.07
CA ALA A 667 -36.53 9.62 20.97
C ALA A 667 -37.75 10.56 21.00
N THR A 668 -38.92 10.08 20.55
CA THR A 668 -40.16 10.86 20.61
C THR A 668 -40.65 11.03 22.06
N PRO A 669 -41.39 12.12 22.38
CA PRO A 669 -41.94 12.34 23.73
C PRO A 669 -42.74 11.15 24.27
N ASP A 670 -43.52 10.47 23.41
CA ASP A 670 -44.33 9.32 23.81
C ASP A 670 -43.49 8.11 24.25
N ARG A 671 -42.37 7.84 23.56
CA ARG A 671 -41.46 6.74 23.91
C ARG A 671 -40.73 6.99 25.22
N ARG A 672 -40.30 8.23 25.42
CA ARG A 672 -39.71 8.69 26.67
C ARG A 672 -40.69 8.52 27.84
N ARG A 673 -41.92 9.01 27.69
CA ARG A 673 -42.98 8.91 28.72
C ARG A 673 -43.31 7.45 29.05
N ALA A 674 -43.34 6.58 28.05
CA ALA A 674 -43.53 5.14 28.23
C ALA A 674 -42.42 4.51 29.09
N LEU A 675 -41.14 4.83 28.83
CA LEU A 675 -40.02 4.36 29.64
C LEU A 675 -40.16 4.80 31.11
N ILE A 676 -40.46 6.08 31.35
CA ILE A 676 -40.64 6.65 32.69
C ILE A 676 -41.76 5.93 33.44
N ALA A 677 -42.89 5.67 32.77
CA ALA A 677 -44.02 4.96 33.36
C ALA A 677 -43.67 3.50 33.72
N ILE A 678 -42.82 2.82 32.94
CA ILE A 678 -42.37 1.45 33.25
C ILE A 678 -41.45 1.47 34.47
N VAL A 679 -40.48 2.39 34.55
CA VAL A 679 -39.57 2.48 35.71
C VAL A 679 -40.34 2.77 37.00
N ALA A 680 -41.30 3.71 36.96
CA ALA A 680 -42.14 4.03 38.11
C ALA A 680 -42.92 2.81 38.63
N LYS A 681 -43.40 1.96 37.72
CA LYS A 681 -44.09 0.70 38.07
C LYS A 681 -43.18 -0.38 38.63
N LEU A 682 -41.92 -0.45 38.18
CA LEU A 682 -40.94 -1.45 38.65
C LEU A 682 -40.45 -1.15 40.07
N SER A 683 -40.48 0.12 40.49
CA SER A 683 -40.03 0.55 41.82
C SER A 683 -41.05 1.49 42.51
N PRO A 684 -42.27 1.02 42.79
CA PRO A 684 -43.41 1.87 43.18
C PRO A 684 -43.26 2.52 44.56
N THR A 685 -42.29 2.09 45.37
CA THR A 685 -42.04 2.59 46.73
C THR A 685 -40.62 3.12 46.94
N SER A 686 -39.78 3.13 45.90
CA SER A 686 -38.39 3.57 46.03
C SER A 686 -38.26 5.06 45.72
N VAL A 687 -37.97 5.82 46.78
CA VAL A 687 -37.54 7.22 46.75
C VAL A 687 -36.34 7.42 45.81
N ASP A 688 -35.44 6.44 45.78
CA ASP A 688 -34.25 6.47 44.93
C ASP A 688 -34.59 6.20 43.46
N ALA A 689 -35.66 5.47 43.15
CA ALA A 689 -36.10 5.27 41.76
C ALA A 689 -36.66 6.56 41.14
N ALA A 690 -37.39 7.38 41.92
CA ALA A 690 -37.83 8.70 41.47
C ALA A 690 -36.63 9.64 41.23
N ARG A 691 -35.61 9.59 42.11
CA ARG A 691 -34.37 10.36 41.96
C ARG A 691 -33.55 9.90 40.76
N ASN A 692 -33.38 8.59 40.57
CA ASN A 692 -32.72 8.02 39.40
C ASN A 692 -33.45 8.36 38.09
N LEU A 693 -34.78 8.42 38.10
CA LEU A 693 -35.57 8.86 36.93
C LEU A 693 -35.30 10.32 36.55
N LEU A 694 -35.11 11.19 37.55
CA LEU A 694 -34.77 12.60 37.36
C LEU A 694 -33.32 12.79 36.93
N GLU A 695 -32.40 12.09 37.59
CA GLU A 695 -30.95 12.29 37.46
C GLU A 695 -30.31 11.47 36.34
N ALA A 696 -30.77 10.23 36.06
CA ALA A 696 -30.11 9.33 35.11
C ALA A 696 -30.35 9.67 33.63
N CYS A 697 -31.16 10.70 33.32
CA CYS A 697 -31.86 10.68 32.05
C CYS A 697 -31.92 12.01 31.30
N PHE A 698 -31.97 13.18 31.96
CA PHE A 698 -32.37 14.44 31.29
C PHE A 698 -33.59 14.25 30.37
N LEU A 699 -34.36 13.18 30.59
CA LEU A 699 -35.44 12.74 29.71
C LEU A 699 -36.54 13.76 29.82
N LEU A 700 -36.91 14.09 31.04
CA LEU A 700 -37.95 15.06 31.33
C LEU A 700 -37.55 16.44 30.82
N GLU A 701 -38.30 16.90 29.83
CA GLU A 701 -38.27 18.27 29.36
C GLU A 701 -39.36 19.08 30.06
N ASN A 702 -39.26 20.41 30.03
CA ASN A 702 -40.30 21.29 30.57
C ASN A 702 -41.68 21.00 29.93
N ASP A 703 -41.69 20.56 28.67
CA ASP A 703 -42.90 20.20 27.91
C ASP A 703 -43.58 18.91 28.40
N ASP A 704 -42.93 18.12 29.25
CA ASP A 704 -43.51 16.92 29.86
C ASP A 704 -44.31 17.21 31.14
N LEU A 705 -44.22 18.44 31.67
CA LEU A 705 -44.90 18.84 32.90
C LEU A 705 -46.43 18.63 32.84
N PRO A 706 -47.16 19.01 31.77
CA PRO A 706 -48.60 18.75 31.69
C PRO A 706 -48.97 17.27 31.78
N TRP A 707 -48.14 16.39 31.20
CA TRP A 707 -48.33 14.95 31.26
C TRP A 707 -48.04 14.40 32.67
N LEU A 708 -46.94 14.83 33.30
CA LEU A 708 -46.59 14.43 34.67
C LEU A 708 -47.67 14.80 35.69
N VAL A 709 -48.25 15.99 35.54
CA VAL A 709 -49.37 16.46 36.39
C VAL A 709 -50.59 15.56 36.22
N LYS A 710 -50.93 15.19 34.97
CA LYS A 710 -52.04 14.30 34.69
C LYS A 710 -51.85 12.92 35.31
N GLU A 711 -50.64 12.34 35.22
CA GLU A 711 -50.32 11.05 35.85
C GLU A 711 -50.33 11.15 37.38
N ALA A 712 -49.83 12.24 37.96
CA ALA A 712 -49.87 12.48 39.40
C ALA A 712 -51.31 12.59 39.93
N LEU A 713 -52.19 13.28 39.21
CA LEU A 713 -53.62 13.38 39.55
C LEU A 713 -54.31 12.01 39.44
N ALA A 714 -54.03 11.26 38.38
CA ALA A 714 -54.60 9.92 38.18
C ALA A 714 -54.13 8.91 39.25
N ALA A 715 -52.93 9.11 39.81
CA ALA A 715 -52.33 8.23 40.80
C ALA A 715 -52.51 8.66 42.26
N LEU A 716 -53.27 9.74 42.55
CA LEU A 716 -53.40 10.40 43.87
C LEU A 716 -53.66 9.47 45.07
N ASP A 717 -54.37 8.36 44.85
CA ASP A 717 -54.75 7.38 45.88
C ASP A 717 -53.99 6.04 45.74
N GLY A 718 -53.03 5.96 44.82
CA GLY A 718 -52.28 4.76 44.49
C GLY A 718 -50.81 4.78 44.96
N PRO A 719 -50.10 3.65 44.90
CA PRO A 719 -48.71 3.55 45.35
C PRO A 719 -47.74 4.42 44.52
N LEU A 720 -48.12 4.80 43.31
CA LEU A 720 -47.30 5.66 42.42
C LEU A 720 -47.46 7.16 42.70
N ALA A 721 -48.39 7.57 43.59
CA ALA A 721 -48.71 8.97 43.86
C ALA A 721 -47.46 9.81 44.18
N SER A 722 -46.60 9.27 45.05
CA SER A 722 -45.40 9.96 45.51
C SER A 722 -44.37 10.15 44.38
N ILE A 723 -44.13 9.11 43.56
CA ILE A 723 -43.18 9.17 42.45
C ILE A 723 -43.61 10.23 41.43
N TRP A 724 -44.86 10.18 40.95
CA TRP A 724 -45.35 11.14 39.96
C TRP A 724 -45.40 12.57 40.50
N ALA A 725 -45.77 12.75 41.78
CA ALA A 725 -45.75 14.05 42.43
C ALA A 725 -44.34 14.63 42.56
N THR A 726 -43.34 13.80 42.89
CA THR A 726 -41.93 14.21 42.93
C THR A 726 -41.43 14.62 41.54
N LEU A 727 -41.70 13.83 40.50
CA LEU A 727 -41.29 14.16 39.13
C LEU A 727 -41.92 15.49 38.65
N ALA A 728 -43.22 15.69 38.89
CA ALA A 728 -43.92 16.92 38.50
C ALA A 728 -43.39 18.15 39.25
N THR A 729 -43.05 18.01 40.53
CA THR A 729 -42.56 19.11 41.37
C THR A 729 -41.17 19.58 40.93
N GLU A 730 -40.26 18.65 40.63
CA GLU A 730 -38.88 18.95 40.23
C GLU A 730 -38.79 19.64 38.85
N VAL A 731 -39.53 19.14 37.85
CA VAL A 731 -39.57 19.78 36.51
C VAL A 731 -40.12 21.21 36.60
N ALA A 732 -41.11 21.42 37.47
CA ALA A 732 -41.70 22.74 37.68
C ALA A 732 -40.76 23.72 38.41
N LEU A 733 -39.87 23.23 39.28
CA LEU A 733 -38.85 24.05 39.94
C LEU A 733 -37.71 24.46 38.99
N GLY A 734 -37.31 23.56 38.09
CA GLY A 734 -36.24 23.81 37.11
C GLY A 734 -36.59 24.82 36.00
N SER A 735 -37.87 25.04 35.72
CA SER A 735 -38.36 25.95 34.67
C SER A 735 -38.49 27.43 35.10
N GLY A 736 -38.08 27.76 36.34
CA GLY A 736 -38.06 29.14 36.84
C GLY A 736 -39.44 29.73 37.17
N GLY A 737 -40.51 28.93 37.08
CA GLY A 737 -41.87 29.30 37.45
C GLY A 737 -42.29 28.76 38.82
N ALA A 738 -43.28 29.38 39.46
CA ALA A 738 -43.90 28.80 40.66
C ALA A 738 -44.68 27.52 40.27
N PRO A 739 -44.39 26.34 40.85
CA PRO A 739 -44.99 25.05 40.45
C PRO A 739 -46.53 25.05 40.43
N TYR A 740 -47.10 25.89 41.29
CA TYR A 740 -48.53 26.06 41.51
C TYR A 740 -49.27 26.79 40.37
N GLY A 741 -48.55 27.56 39.54
CA GLY A 741 -49.12 28.30 38.40
C GLY A 741 -49.53 27.37 37.26
N HIS A 742 -48.62 26.51 36.81
CA HIS A 742 -48.87 25.57 35.70
C HIS A 742 -49.84 24.45 36.07
N LEU A 743 -49.90 24.03 37.35
CA LEU A 743 -50.90 23.08 37.85
C LEU A 743 -52.34 23.63 37.73
N ARG A 744 -52.53 24.94 37.96
CA ARG A 744 -53.84 25.61 37.82
C ARG A 744 -54.26 25.78 36.37
N GLU A 745 -53.32 26.08 35.48
CA GLU A 745 -53.58 26.23 34.04
C GLU A 745 -54.04 24.92 33.37
N GLN A 746 -53.67 23.77 33.93
CA GLN A 746 -54.09 22.43 33.49
C GLN A 746 -55.37 21.92 34.16
N GLY A 747 -56.06 22.75 34.95
CA GLY A 747 -57.38 22.44 35.52
C GLY A 747 -57.40 21.75 36.89
N ALA A 748 -56.27 21.65 37.59
CA ALA A 748 -56.24 21.07 38.94
C ALA A 748 -56.89 22.00 39.99
N THR A 749 -57.73 21.43 40.85
CA THR A 749 -58.35 22.16 41.96
C THR A 749 -57.31 22.49 43.05
N PRO A 750 -57.51 23.55 43.85
CA PRO A 750 -56.62 23.86 44.97
C PRO A 750 -56.39 22.70 45.95
N ALA A 751 -57.38 21.83 46.13
CA ALA A 751 -57.28 20.64 46.97
C ALA A 751 -56.38 19.55 46.34
N GLU A 752 -56.48 19.33 45.04
CA GLU A 752 -55.62 18.38 44.30
C GLU A 752 -54.17 18.86 44.25
N ILE A 753 -53.96 20.16 44.02
CA ILE A 753 -52.63 20.80 44.07
C ILE A 753 -51.99 20.62 45.44
N GLN A 754 -52.77 20.82 46.51
CA GLN A 754 -52.30 20.62 47.88
C GLN A 754 -51.96 19.16 48.17
N ARG A 755 -52.75 18.20 47.64
CA ARG A 755 -52.47 16.77 47.78
C ARG A 755 -51.23 16.31 46.99
N ILE A 756 -51.01 16.83 45.78
CA ILE A 756 -49.79 16.59 45.00
C ILE A 756 -48.56 17.14 45.75
N ALA A 757 -48.66 18.38 46.26
CA ALA A 757 -47.59 18.98 47.04
C ALA A 757 -47.28 18.17 48.31
N ILE A 758 -48.31 17.70 49.03
CA ILE A 758 -48.13 16.83 50.22
C ILE A 758 -47.47 15.50 49.85
N ALA A 759 -47.91 14.85 48.76
CA ALA A 759 -47.35 13.57 48.29
C ALA A 759 -45.89 13.68 47.82
N GLY A 760 -45.50 14.84 47.26
CA GLY A 760 -44.10 15.15 46.91
C GLY A 760 -43.25 15.59 48.10
N LEU A 761 -43.86 16.17 49.14
CA LEU A 761 -43.21 16.64 50.38
C LEU A 761 -43.04 15.57 51.46
N THR A 762 -43.70 14.41 51.35
CA THR A 762 -43.47 13.22 52.23
C THR A 762 -42.10 12.53 52.02
N MET A 763 -41.11 13.28 51.54
CA MET A 763 -39.70 12.88 51.43
C MET A 763 -38.93 13.55 52.57
N PRO A 764 -38.03 12.85 53.29
CA PRO A 764 -37.16 13.50 54.24
C PRO A 764 -36.27 14.49 53.48
N ARG A 765 -36.46 15.80 53.70
CA ARG A 765 -35.49 16.82 53.31
C ARG A 765 -34.23 16.62 54.15
N GLY A 766 -33.35 15.73 53.70
CA GLY A 766 -31.98 15.56 54.19
C GLY A 766 -31.01 16.62 53.63
N TYR A 767 -31.48 17.85 53.40
CA TYR A 767 -30.61 19.00 53.18
C TYR A 767 -30.55 19.77 54.49
N GLU A 768 -29.64 19.37 55.37
CA GLU A 768 -29.03 20.36 56.26
C GLU A 768 -28.41 21.44 55.38
N ARG A 769 -28.58 22.70 55.80
CA ARG A 769 -27.98 23.90 55.23
C ARG A 769 -26.53 23.61 54.84
N TRP A 770 -26.26 23.57 53.54
CA TRP A 770 -24.89 23.71 53.05
C TRP A 770 -24.54 25.19 53.22
N GLU A 771 -23.86 25.51 54.31
CA GLU A 771 -23.09 26.74 54.41
C GLU A 771 -21.88 26.57 53.47
N ALA A 772 -21.70 27.53 52.56
CA ALA A 772 -20.57 27.53 51.66
C ALA A 772 -19.28 27.57 52.50
N PRO A 773 -18.29 26.71 52.25
CA PRO A 773 -17.04 26.78 52.99
C PRO A 773 -16.31 28.10 52.67
N ASP A 774 -15.72 28.71 53.70
CA ASP A 774 -15.17 30.09 53.72
C ASP A 774 -14.21 30.44 52.57
N TRP A 775 -13.66 29.46 51.86
CA TRP A 775 -12.80 29.68 50.69
C TRP A 775 -13.56 30.10 49.43
N TRP A 776 -14.89 29.99 49.41
CA TRP A 776 -15.73 30.37 48.27
C TRP A 776 -16.09 31.87 48.24
N GLU A 777 -16.23 32.51 49.41
CA GLU A 777 -16.54 33.95 49.50
C GLU A 777 -15.30 34.85 49.37
N SER A 778 -14.10 34.35 49.72
CA SER A 778 -12.84 35.09 49.59
C SER A 778 -12.39 35.33 48.13
N SER A 779 -13.03 34.66 47.16
CA SER A 779 -12.66 34.74 45.74
C SER A 779 -13.39 35.84 44.96
N ARG A 780 -14.29 36.61 45.60
CA ARG A 780 -15.16 37.60 44.92
C ARG A 780 -14.95 39.06 45.34
N GLU A 781 -14.18 39.34 46.38
CA GLU A 781 -13.84 40.70 46.79
C GLU A 781 -12.34 40.95 46.62
N GLY A 782 -11.93 41.26 45.38
CA GLY A 782 -10.57 41.61 45.02
C GLY A 782 -10.50 42.04 43.56
N GLY A 783 -11.01 43.23 43.26
CA GLY A 783 -10.88 43.83 41.94
C GLY A 783 -9.46 44.30 41.64
N ALA A 784 -9.07 44.14 40.37
CA ALA A 784 -8.11 44.95 39.61
C ALA A 784 -6.86 45.48 40.35
N GLU A 785 -5.73 44.81 40.18
CA GLU A 785 -4.48 45.42 39.70
C GLU A 785 -3.40 44.33 39.45
N GLU A 786 -2.59 44.61 38.43
CA GLU A 786 -1.30 44.00 38.09
C GLU A 786 -1.27 42.55 37.55
N GLY A 787 -0.67 42.44 36.35
CA GLY A 787 -0.55 41.21 35.60
C GLY A 787 0.55 40.32 36.16
N GLU A 788 0.26 39.02 36.22
CA GLU A 788 1.24 37.95 36.24
C GLU A 788 0.61 36.70 35.59
N GLU A 789 1.47 35.96 34.90
CA GLU A 789 1.23 34.95 33.88
C GLU A 789 0.16 33.89 34.21
N LEU A 790 -0.88 33.82 33.38
CA LEU A 790 -1.67 32.60 33.22
C LEU A 790 -0.89 31.65 32.31
N GLY A 791 -0.28 30.66 32.94
CA GLY A 791 0.31 29.49 32.28
C GLY A 791 -0.68 28.83 31.34
N ALA A 792 -0.13 28.43 30.19
CA ALA A 792 -0.79 27.87 29.03
C ALA A 792 -1.83 26.79 29.37
N GLY A 793 -2.95 26.82 28.65
CA GLY A 793 -3.76 25.63 28.45
C GLY A 793 -2.92 24.50 27.83
N PRO A 794 -3.40 23.24 27.90
CA PRO A 794 -2.63 22.11 27.38
C PRO A 794 -2.29 22.36 25.91
N ASP A 795 -1.00 22.26 25.58
CA ASP A 795 -0.43 22.45 24.25
C ASP A 795 -1.14 21.57 23.21
N GLU A 796 -1.20 22.08 21.97
CA GLU A 796 -1.63 21.37 20.76
C GLU A 796 -0.81 20.08 20.46
N ASP A 797 0.22 19.79 21.25
CA ASP A 797 1.14 18.66 21.11
C ASP A 797 0.59 17.29 21.60
N ASP A 798 -0.52 17.25 22.35
CA ASP A 798 -1.02 16.00 22.97
C ASP A 798 -2.05 15.21 22.13
N VAL A 799 -2.52 15.77 21.01
CA VAL A 799 -3.36 15.04 20.01
C VAL A 799 -2.50 14.49 18.87
N GLU A 800 -1.27 15.00 18.74
CA GLU A 800 -0.30 14.60 17.73
C GLU A 800 0.22 13.15 17.82
N PRO A 801 0.39 12.47 18.97
CA PRO A 801 1.14 11.21 19.00
C PRO A 801 0.42 10.03 18.33
N ILE A 802 -0.92 9.99 18.32
CA ILE A 802 -1.68 8.86 17.76
C ILE A 802 -1.83 8.99 16.24
N VAL A 803 -1.96 10.22 15.74
CA VAL A 803 -2.09 10.51 14.30
C VAL A 803 -0.69 10.62 13.65
N ARG A 804 0.31 11.21 14.31
CA ARG A 804 1.73 11.11 13.91
C ARG A 804 2.23 9.67 13.98
N SER A 805 1.86 8.85 14.96
CA SER A 805 2.30 7.43 14.95
C SER A 805 1.73 6.63 13.76
N MET A 806 0.58 7.03 13.20
CA MET A 806 0.04 6.46 11.94
C MET A 806 0.65 7.07 10.66
N LEU A 807 1.06 8.35 10.70
CA LEU A 807 1.68 9.07 9.58
C LEU A 807 3.19 8.81 9.50
N ASP A 808 3.90 8.80 10.61
CA ASP A 808 5.30 8.38 10.75
C ASP A 808 5.46 6.95 10.29
N TRP A 809 4.53 6.04 10.64
CA TRP A 809 4.56 4.68 10.12
C TRP A 809 4.51 4.67 8.59
N ARG A 810 3.66 5.48 7.93
CA ARG A 810 3.48 5.50 6.45
C ARG A 810 4.51 6.31 5.68
N LEU A 811 5.01 7.42 6.20
CA LEU A 811 6.12 8.18 5.60
C LEU A 811 7.42 7.39 5.75
N LEU A 812 7.63 6.70 6.89
CA LEU A 812 8.63 5.64 6.97
C LEU A 812 8.27 4.47 6.05
N THR A 813 7.00 4.06 5.84
CA THR A 813 6.73 2.95 4.90
C THR A 813 7.03 3.33 3.45
N ILE A 814 6.90 4.59 3.01
CA ILE A 814 7.16 5.02 1.62
C ILE A 814 8.63 5.43 1.42
N GLN A 815 9.30 5.99 2.43
CA GLN A 815 10.73 6.29 2.37
C GLN A 815 11.61 5.11 2.81
N ALA A 816 11.06 4.15 3.57
CA ALA A 816 11.71 2.90 3.97
C ALA A 816 11.19 1.64 3.24
N THR A 817 10.29 1.76 2.23
CA THR A 817 9.95 0.63 1.32
C THR A 817 11.11 0.21 0.41
N ALA A 818 12.20 0.97 0.44
CA ALA A 818 13.52 0.57 0.00
C ALA A 818 14.36 0.22 1.23
N GLY A 819 13.93 -0.75 2.04
CA GLY A 819 14.69 -1.21 3.22
C GLY A 819 16.13 -1.53 2.82
N GLY A 820 17.06 -0.60 3.07
CA GLY A 820 18.49 -0.73 2.74
C GLY A 820 18.83 -1.23 1.31
N ARG A 821 17.90 -1.17 0.33
CA ARG A 821 18.10 -1.72 -1.01
C ARG A 821 18.67 -0.63 -1.92
N ASP A 822 19.85 -0.88 -2.46
CA ASP A 822 20.46 0.00 -3.47
C ASP A 822 19.65 0.00 -4.79
N ASP A 823 19.65 1.12 -5.49
CA ASP A 823 19.08 1.21 -6.83
C ASP A 823 19.99 0.53 -7.87
N VAL A 824 19.38 -0.06 -8.90
CA VAL A 824 20.12 -0.51 -10.07
C VAL A 824 20.39 0.70 -10.97
N PRO A 825 21.65 0.97 -11.35
CA PRO A 825 21.97 2.08 -12.22
C PRO A 825 21.31 1.91 -13.61
N PRO A 826 21.07 3.03 -14.33
CA PRO A 826 20.61 2.98 -15.70
C PRO A 826 21.56 2.20 -16.63
N VAL A 827 20.99 1.45 -17.57
CA VAL A 827 21.72 0.72 -18.61
C VAL A 827 21.52 1.42 -19.95
N ASP A 828 22.57 1.51 -20.77
CA ASP A 828 22.44 2.01 -22.14
C ASP A 828 21.34 1.25 -22.90
N VAL A 829 20.37 1.98 -23.41
CA VAL A 829 19.22 1.46 -24.16
C VAL A 829 19.64 0.62 -25.38
N VAL A 830 20.79 0.92 -25.99
CA VAL A 830 21.35 0.12 -27.08
C VAL A 830 21.80 -1.25 -26.56
N ALA A 831 22.38 -1.30 -25.36
CA ALA A 831 22.76 -2.54 -24.71
C ALA A 831 21.54 -3.37 -24.32
N VAL A 832 20.46 -2.73 -23.85
CA VAL A 832 19.17 -3.40 -23.57
C VAL A 832 18.60 -4.04 -24.83
N LEU A 833 18.59 -3.32 -25.96
CA LEU A 833 18.15 -3.86 -27.25
C LEU A 833 19.04 -5.00 -27.76
N ALA A 834 20.36 -4.91 -27.56
CA ALA A 834 21.30 -5.95 -27.96
C ALA A 834 21.12 -7.24 -27.12
N LEU A 835 20.90 -7.09 -25.81
CA LEU A 835 20.71 -8.18 -24.86
C LEU A 835 19.51 -9.06 -25.25
N VAL A 836 18.37 -8.43 -25.56
CA VAL A 836 17.12 -9.17 -25.88
C VAL A 836 17.08 -9.74 -27.30
N ARG A 837 18.02 -9.35 -28.18
CA ARG A 837 18.13 -9.90 -29.55
C ARG A 837 18.90 -11.20 -29.62
N ARG A 838 19.68 -11.52 -28.58
CA ARG A 838 20.64 -12.62 -28.57
C ARG A 838 20.49 -13.37 -27.25
N SER A 839 20.01 -14.61 -27.29
CA SER A 839 19.85 -15.44 -26.08
C SER A 839 21.17 -15.78 -25.39
N ASP A 840 22.30 -15.68 -26.11
CA ASP A 840 23.66 -15.88 -25.60
C ASP A 840 24.32 -14.59 -25.07
N ALA A 841 23.66 -13.43 -25.22
CA ALA A 841 24.21 -12.17 -24.73
C ALA A 841 24.17 -12.12 -23.20
N ARG A 842 25.21 -11.52 -22.62
CA ARG A 842 25.35 -11.23 -21.19
C ARG A 842 25.77 -9.78 -21.02
N LEU A 843 25.14 -9.09 -20.07
CA LEU A 843 25.51 -7.73 -19.69
C LEU A 843 26.52 -7.80 -18.54
N VAL A 844 27.65 -7.11 -18.66
CA VAL A 844 28.68 -7.03 -17.63
C VAL A 844 28.76 -5.59 -17.17
N LEU A 845 28.29 -5.30 -15.95
CA LEU A 845 28.31 -3.97 -15.35
C LEU A 845 29.36 -3.84 -14.24
N GLY A 846 29.89 -4.97 -13.74
CA GLY A 846 30.98 -4.99 -12.77
C GLY A 846 31.59 -6.38 -12.54
N ASP A 847 32.49 -6.48 -11.56
CA ASP A 847 33.30 -7.68 -11.26
C ASP A 847 32.45 -8.95 -11.03
N ARG A 848 31.29 -8.82 -10.36
CA ARG A 848 30.39 -9.96 -10.07
C ARG A 848 29.75 -10.52 -11.34
N ASP A 849 29.35 -9.67 -12.28
CA ASP A 849 28.77 -10.12 -13.55
C ASP A 849 29.84 -10.82 -14.40
N LEU A 850 31.06 -10.27 -14.41
CA LEU A 850 32.18 -10.89 -15.11
C LEU A 850 32.49 -12.28 -14.56
N LEU A 851 32.45 -12.46 -13.23
CA LEU A 851 32.61 -13.78 -12.61
C LEU A 851 31.58 -14.79 -13.12
N GLU A 852 30.30 -14.43 -13.20
CA GLU A 852 29.26 -15.35 -13.67
C GLU A 852 29.48 -15.72 -15.16
N VAL A 853 29.82 -14.74 -16.00
CA VAL A 853 30.13 -14.99 -17.42
C VAL A 853 31.33 -15.94 -17.58
N VAL A 854 32.38 -15.77 -16.77
CA VAL A 854 33.53 -16.68 -16.77
C VAL A 854 33.12 -18.07 -16.27
N MET A 855 32.32 -18.19 -15.21
CA MET A 855 31.84 -19.47 -14.71
C MET A 855 31.02 -20.23 -15.75
N GLU A 856 30.10 -19.57 -16.47
CA GLU A 856 29.37 -20.18 -17.58
C GLU A 856 30.31 -20.66 -18.69
N SER A 857 31.35 -19.87 -19.00
CA SER A 857 32.37 -20.24 -19.98
C SER A 857 33.15 -21.49 -19.55
N LEU A 858 33.48 -21.63 -18.25
CA LEU A 858 34.13 -22.82 -17.71
C LEU A 858 33.24 -24.07 -17.77
N VAL A 859 31.92 -23.93 -17.64
CA VAL A 859 30.98 -25.03 -17.88
C VAL A 859 31.03 -25.47 -19.35
N ARG A 860 31.08 -24.53 -20.30
CA ARG A 860 31.26 -24.85 -21.72
C ARG A 860 32.63 -25.49 -21.99
N PHE A 861 33.68 -25.04 -21.30
CA PHE A 861 35.01 -25.65 -21.34
C PHE A 861 34.98 -27.11 -20.88
N GLN A 862 34.31 -27.40 -19.76
CA GLN A 862 34.15 -28.77 -19.25
C GLN A 862 33.47 -29.70 -20.28
N HIS A 863 32.43 -29.21 -20.95
CA HIS A 863 31.76 -29.97 -22.02
C HIS A 863 32.68 -30.19 -23.23
N ARG A 864 33.49 -29.20 -23.61
CA ARG A 864 34.48 -29.33 -24.69
C ARG A 864 35.58 -30.34 -24.34
N LEU A 865 36.06 -30.35 -23.09
CA LEU A 865 37.07 -31.31 -22.63
C LEU A 865 36.62 -32.77 -22.79
N LYS A 866 35.35 -33.06 -22.48
CA LYS A 866 34.76 -34.41 -22.42
C LYS A 866 33.84 -34.75 -23.60
N GLY A 867 33.77 -33.88 -24.60
CA GLY A 867 32.83 -33.97 -25.72
C GLY A 867 33.22 -35.02 -26.76
N ARG A 868 32.59 -34.93 -27.94
CA ARG A 868 32.72 -35.89 -29.05
C ARG A 868 34.14 -35.97 -29.65
N ASP A 869 34.91 -34.89 -29.56
CA ASP A 869 36.34 -34.82 -29.87
C ASP A 869 37.09 -34.31 -28.62
N PRO A 870 37.39 -35.19 -27.66
CA PRO A 870 37.82 -34.79 -26.34
C PRO A 870 39.25 -34.25 -26.36
N ILE A 871 39.38 -32.94 -26.14
CA ILE A 871 40.69 -32.26 -26.03
C ILE A 871 41.39 -32.54 -24.69
N VAL A 872 40.77 -33.31 -23.79
CA VAL A 872 41.33 -33.63 -22.45
C VAL A 872 42.74 -34.21 -22.52
N ARG A 873 43.06 -34.99 -23.57
CA ARG A 873 44.42 -35.53 -23.78
C ARG A 873 45.49 -34.44 -23.88
N ALA A 874 45.15 -33.25 -24.37
CA ALA A 874 46.09 -32.14 -24.45
C ALA A 874 46.56 -31.64 -23.08
N LEU A 875 45.79 -31.88 -22.01
CA LEU A 875 46.16 -31.59 -20.62
C LEU A 875 47.09 -32.64 -20.00
N TRP A 876 47.45 -33.68 -20.75
CA TRP A 876 48.35 -34.75 -20.32
C TRP A 876 49.63 -34.73 -21.16
N ASN A 877 50.75 -35.14 -20.56
CA ASN A 877 51.98 -35.37 -21.30
C ASN A 877 51.95 -36.73 -21.99
N GLU A 878 52.38 -36.79 -23.25
CA GLU A 878 52.48 -38.03 -24.01
C GLU A 878 53.83 -38.73 -23.73
N GLY A 879 53.79 -40.04 -23.51
CA GLY A 879 54.96 -40.91 -23.44
C GLY A 879 55.48 -41.30 -24.82
N ALA A 880 56.56 -42.08 -24.87
CA ALA A 880 57.24 -42.48 -26.11
C ALA A 880 56.35 -43.24 -27.13
N GLU A 881 55.21 -43.78 -26.70
CA GLU A 881 54.23 -44.50 -27.54
C GLU A 881 52.92 -43.70 -27.77
N GLY A 882 52.88 -42.41 -27.41
CA GLY A 882 51.67 -41.57 -27.52
C GLY A 882 50.63 -41.81 -26.42
N SER A 883 50.92 -42.66 -25.44
CA SER A 883 50.07 -42.87 -24.26
C SER A 883 50.25 -41.73 -23.25
N PRO A 884 49.17 -41.16 -22.68
CA PRO A 884 49.29 -40.14 -21.64
C PRO A 884 49.98 -40.71 -20.38
N THR A 885 50.90 -39.95 -19.80
CA THR A 885 51.77 -40.39 -18.69
C THR A 885 51.54 -39.62 -17.38
N LYS A 886 51.62 -38.28 -17.44
CA LYS A 886 51.42 -37.43 -16.27
C LYS A 886 50.62 -36.16 -16.61
N PRO A 887 49.82 -35.63 -15.67
CA PRO A 887 49.16 -34.34 -15.86
C PRO A 887 50.16 -33.24 -16.21
N LYS A 888 49.79 -32.33 -17.10
CA LYS A 888 50.52 -31.08 -17.30
C LYS A 888 50.33 -30.16 -16.08
N ASP A 889 51.20 -29.17 -15.96
CA ASP A 889 51.25 -28.31 -14.78
C ASP A 889 50.11 -27.29 -14.74
N GLU A 890 49.97 -26.62 -13.60
CA GLU A 890 48.98 -25.56 -13.38
C GLU A 890 49.10 -24.45 -14.44
N ASN A 891 50.32 -24.10 -14.86
CA ASN A 891 50.56 -23.10 -15.90
C ASN A 891 49.95 -23.48 -17.24
N PHE A 892 50.12 -24.74 -17.67
CA PHE A 892 49.52 -25.20 -18.92
C PHE A 892 48.00 -25.21 -18.83
N LEU A 893 47.42 -25.60 -17.68
CA LEU A 893 45.97 -25.50 -17.48
C LEU A 893 45.50 -24.04 -17.59
N SER A 894 46.23 -23.10 -16.97
CA SER A 894 45.94 -21.66 -17.09
C SER A 894 46.00 -21.17 -18.53
N ASP A 895 47.00 -21.59 -19.31
CA ASP A 895 47.13 -21.19 -20.73
C ASP A 895 45.95 -21.70 -21.58
N VAL A 896 45.55 -22.95 -21.37
CA VAL A 896 44.39 -23.54 -22.08
C VAL A 896 43.08 -22.86 -21.67
N LEU A 897 42.93 -22.51 -20.39
CA LEU A 897 41.76 -21.75 -19.91
C LEU A 897 41.71 -20.36 -20.53
N VAL A 898 42.84 -19.64 -20.60
CA VAL A 898 42.92 -18.32 -21.24
C VAL A 898 42.57 -18.41 -22.73
N ASP A 899 43.09 -19.39 -23.45
CA ASP A 899 42.77 -19.59 -24.87
C ASP A 899 41.27 -19.88 -25.07
N HIS A 900 40.68 -20.73 -24.23
CA HIS A 900 39.24 -20.99 -24.25
C HIS A 900 38.43 -19.71 -23.99
N LEU A 901 38.75 -18.96 -22.93
CA LEU A 901 38.04 -17.72 -22.59
C LEU A 901 38.14 -16.68 -23.72
N ARG A 902 39.29 -16.59 -24.41
CA ARG A 902 39.48 -15.69 -25.57
C ARG A 902 38.71 -16.12 -26.82
N GLN A 903 38.37 -17.40 -26.94
CA GLN A 903 37.60 -17.96 -28.05
C GLN A 903 36.10 -17.89 -27.78
N ASP A 904 35.69 -18.16 -26.54
CA ASP A 904 34.29 -18.25 -26.11
C ASP A 904 33.69 -16.87 -25.82
N LEU A 905 34.46 -15.93 -25.27
CA LEU A 905 34.00 -14.58 -24.96
C LEU A 905 34.29 -13.61 -26.11
N VAL A 906 33.44 -12.59 -26.26
CA VAL A 906 33.50 -11.63 -27.39
C VAL A 906 34.84 -10.88 -27.40
N ARG A 907 35.67 -11.19 -28.41
CA ARG A 907 37.00 -10.58 -28.61
C ARG A 907 36.89 -9.04 -28.62
N GLY A 908 37.55 -8.40 -27.65
CA GLY A 908 37.66 -6.94 -27.53
C GLY A 908 36.73 -6.31 -26.50
N ALA A 909 35.69 -7.01 -26.02
CA ALA A 909 34.85 -6.59 -24.89
C ALA A 909 35.28 -7.26 -23.57
N VAL A 910 35.77 -8.50 -23.65
CA VAL A 910 36.42 -9.19 -22.52
C VAL A 910 37.81 -9.64 -22.95
N VAL A 911 38.81 -9.35 -22.12
CA VAL A 911 40.20 -9.74 -22.30
C VAL A 911 40.60 -10.63 -21.13
N ALA A 912 40.97 -11.87 -21.41
CA ALA A 912 41.68 -12.73 -20.48
C ALA A 912 43.17 -12.68 -20.82
N ASP A 913 44.02 -12.37 -19.85
CA ASP A 913 45.47 -12.35 -20.05
C ASP A 913 46.25 -13.05 -18.95
N ARG A 914 47.40 -13.56 -19.34
CA ARG A 914 48.45 -14.02 -18.42
C ARG A 914 49.28 -12.78 -18.10
N GLU A 915 49.40 -12.43 -16.82
CA GLU A 915 50.37 -11.44 -16.34
C GLU A 915 50.15 -9.98 -16.82
N VAL A 916 49.44 -9.16 -16.04
CA VAL A 916 49.50 -7.69 -16.22
C VAL A 916 50.70 -7.13 -15.45
N GLN A 917 51.71 -6.62 -16.15
CA GLN A 917 52.75 -5.77 -15.54
C GLN A 917 52.10 -4.48 -15.03
N LEU A 918 51.86 -4.40 -13.72
CA LEU A 918 51.65 -3.14 -13.03
C LEU A 918 52.85 -2.24 -13.33
N ARG A 919 52.61 -1.14 -14.07
CA ARG A 919 53.56 -0.03 -14.17
C ARG A 919 53.74 0.59 -12.79
N SER A 920 54.65 0.04 -11.99
CA SER A 920 55.21 0.74 -10.83
C SER A 920 56.40 1.56 -11.31
N ARG A 921 56.25 2.90 -11.27
CA ARG A 921 57.41 3.77 -11.08
C ARG A 921 57.75 3.69 -9.59
N LEU A 922 59.01 3.36 -9.33
CA LEU A 922 59.73 3.37 -8.05
C LEU A 922 59.74 2.02 -7.30
N ASN A 923 60.85 1.32 -7.49
CA ASN A 923 61.53 0.42 -6.56
C ASN A 923 60.65 -0.53 -5.72
N ASP A 924 60.27 -1.67 -6.30
CA ASP A 924 60.24 -2.91 -5.52
C ASP A 924 60.48 -4.15 -6.41
N THR A 925 61.45 -4.97 -6.04
CA THR A 925 61.81 -6.23 -6.68
C THR A 925 61.14 -7.38 -5.93
N SER A 926 59.82 -7.55 -6.11
CA SER A 926 59.11 -8.81 -5.87
C SER A 926 57.70 -8.83 -6.50
N GLY A 927 57.60 -8.65 -7.82
CA GLY A 927 56.31 -8.77 -8.52
C GLY A 927 55.80 -10.22 -8.52
N GLN A 928 55.03 -10.61 -7.51
CA GLN A 928 54.35 -11.92 -7.42
C GLN A 928 53.02 -11.87 -8.20
N ARG A 929 52.78 -12.91 -9.02
CA ARG A 929 51.90 -12.88 -10.21
C ARG A 929 50.63 -13.72 -10.02
N THR A 930 49.46 -13.19 -10.38
CA THR A 930 48.20 -13.93 -10.46
C THR A 930 48.21 -14.91 -11.63
N ASP A 931 47.52 -16.06 -11.51
CA ASP A 931 47.51 -17.08 -12.57
C ASP A 931 46.78 -16.62 -13.83
N ILE A 932 45.60 -15.98 -13.70
CA ILE A 932 44.85 -15.37 -14.81
C ILE A 932 44.15 -14.09 -14.32
N GLN A 933 44.23 -13.02 -15.12
CA GLN A 933 43.40 -11.82 -14.94
C GLN A 933 42.40 -11.73 -16.10
N VAL A 934 41.11 -11.59 -15.78
CA VAL A 934 40.06 -11.34 -16.77
C VAL A 934 39.52 -9.93 -16.56
N GLN A 935 39.42 -9.15 -17.64
CA GLN A 935 38.95 -7.77 -17.61
C GLN A 935 37.86 -7.56 -18.67
N ALA A 936 36.79 -6.86 -18.31
CA ALA A 936 35.78 -6.40 -19.26
C ALA A 936 35.92 -4.90 -19.53
N PHE A 937 35.63 -4.47 -20.76
CA PHE A 937 35.77 -3.09 -21.22
C PHE A 937 34.46 -2.61 -21.86
N THR A 938 34.17 -1.32 -21.74
CA THR A 938 33.14 -0.64 -22.55
C THR A 938 33.58 -0.49 -24.00
N GLY A 939 32.62 -0.23 -24.89
CA GLY A 939 32.93 0.29 -26.24
C GLY A 939 33.81 1.54 -26.15
N ALA A 940 34.62 1.81 -27.19
CA ALA A 940 35.62 2.87 -27.15
C ALA A 940 35.01 4.24 -26.79
N ASP A 941 35.53 4.88 -25.76
CA ASP A 941 35.17 6.25 -25.36
C ASP A 941 35.53 7.23 -26.51
N SER A 942 34.89 8.40 -26.53
CA SER A 942 35.11 9.47 -27.54
C SER A 942 36.56 9.98 -27.62
N GLU A 943 37.43 9.62 -26.66
CA GLU A 943 38.87 9.92 -26.64
C GLU A 943 39.78 8.69 -26.90
N GLY A 944 39.23 7.53 -27.25
CA GLY A 944 40.01 6.36 -27.70
C GLY A 944 40.78 5.59 -26.62
N GLY A 945 40.61 5.93 -25.33
CA GLY A 945 41.08 5.12 -24.21
C GLY A 945 40.08 4.02 -23.84
N ARG A 946 40.55 2.83 -23.47
CA ARG A 946 39.71 1.76 -22.89
C ARG A 946 40.12 1.50 -21.44
N ARG A 947 39.27 1.88 -20.48
CA ARG A 947 39.43 1.47 -19.07
C ARG A 947 38.58 0.22 -18.80
N PRO A 948 39.08 -0.74 -18.00
CA PRO A 948 38.29 -1.91 -17.64
C PRO A 948 37.17 -1.50 -16.68
N ILE A 949 35.94 -1.92 -16.97
CA ILE A 949 34.75 -1.73 -16.12
C ILE A 949 34.57 -2.85 -15.09
N ALA A 950 35.22 -3.99 -15.30
CA ALA A 950 35.20 -5.12 -14.40
C ALA A 950 36.53 -5.86 -14.43
N ASN A 951 36.95 -6.37 -13.27
CA ASN A 951 38.15 -7.17 -13.09
C ASN A 951 37.80 -8.46 -12.33
N LEU A 952 38.35 -9.58 -12.79
CA LEU A 952 38.26 -10.86 -12.11
C LEU A 952 39.65 -11.47 -12.01
N THR A 953 40.04 -11.79 -10.78
CA THR A 953 41.27 -12.52 -10.50
C THR A 953 40.97 -14.00 -10.36
N VAL A 954 41.68 -14.83 -11.13
CA VAL A 954 41.52 -16.30 -11.10
C VAL A 954 42.83 -16.94 -10.66
N GLU A 955 42.74 -17.81 -9.66
CA GLU A 955 43.84 -18.63 -9.14
C GLU A 955 43.61 -20.10 -9.53
N VAL A 956 44.63 -20.77 -10.06
CA VAL A 956 44.51 -22.11 -10.65
C VAL A 956 45.41 -23.11 -9.93
N LYS A 957 44.86 -24.21 -9.42
CA LYS A 957 45.63 -25.31 -8.81
C LYS A 957 45.35 -26.67 -9.43
N GLY A 958 46.33 -27.56 -9.38
CA GLY A 958 46.13 -28.98 -9.66
C GLY A 958 45.66 -29.71 -8.41
N CYS A 959 44.89 -30.78 -8.57
CA CYS A 959 44.43 -31.60 -7.43
C CYS A 959 45.57 -32.32 -6.67
N TRP A 960 46.81 -32.24 -7.14
CA TRP A 960 48.03 -32.74 -6.47
C TRP A 960 48.75 -31.68 -5.63
N ASN A 961 48.28 -30.43 -5.64
CA ASN A 961 49.03 -29.32 -5.04
C ASN A 961 48.98 -29.39 -3.50
N ASP A 962 50.13 -29.25 -2.84
CA ASP A 962 50.22 -29.33 -1.37
C ASP A 962 49.45 -28.20 -0.67
N ASP A 963 49.30 -27.04 -1.33
CA ASP A 963 48.57 -25.87 -0.83
C ASP A 963 47.09 -25.85 -1.28
N LEU A 964 46.54 -26.93 -1.81
CA LEU A 964 45.18 -26.96 -2.38
C LEU A 964 44.10 -26.41 -1.44
N HIS A 965 44.19 -26.72 -0.14
CA HIS A 965 43.21 -26.27 0.87
C HIS A 965 43.58 -24.93 1.53
N THR A 966 44.77 -24.38 1.26
CA THR A 966 45.26 -23.15 1.91
C THR A 966 45.39 -21.99 0.92
N ALA A 967 45.71 -22.25 -0.34
CA ALA A 967 45.98 -21.26 -1.38
C ALA A 967 44.76 -20.37 -1.70
N MET A 968 43.54 -20.88 -1.53
CA MET A 968 42.33 -20.06 -1.71
C MET A 968 42.31 -18.87 -0.73
N GLN A 969 42.72 -19.07 0.52
CA GLN A 969 42.88 -17.98 1.47
C GLN A 969 44.21 -17.25 1.25
N SER A 970 45.33 -17.96 1.32
CA SER A 970 46.66 -17.33 1.42
C SER A 970 47.14 -16.66 0.13
N GLN A 971 46.67 -17.10 -1.03
CA GLN A 971 47.07 -16.57 -2.34
C GLN A 971 45.94 -15.73 -2.96
N LEU A 972 44.76 -16.33 -3.20
CA LEU A 972 43.67 -15.60 -3.85
C LEU A 972 43.17 -14.43 -2.98
N VAL A 973 42.78 -14.69 -1.73
CA VAL A 973 42.21 -13.67 -0.84
C VAL A 973 43.27 -12.72 -0.27
N ASP A 974 44.22 -13.25 0.49
CA ASP A 974 45.12 -12.44 1.32
C ASP A 974 46.16 -11.68 0.49
N ARG A 975 46.52 -12.19 -0.70
CA ARG A 975 47.56 -11.60 -1.55
C ARG A 975 46.95 -10.86 -2.74
N TYR A 976 46.15 -11.53 -3.57
CA TYR A 976 45.75 -10.95 -4.85
C TYR A 976 44.54 -10.02 -4.77
N LEU A 977 43.45 -10.41 -4.10
CA LEU A 977 42.29 -9.53 -3.96
C LEU A 977 42.62 -8.29 -3.12
N ALA A 978 43.43 -8.46 -2.06
CA ALA A 978 43.90 -7.34 -1.24
C ALA A 978 44.78 -6.33 -2.00
N SER A 979 45.59 -6.78 -2.97
CA SER A 979 46.49 -5.90 -3.73
C SER A 979 45.86 -5.28 -4.98
N THR A 980 44.86 -5.94 -5.58
CA THR A 980 44.15 -5.44 -6.78
C THR A 980 42.96 -4.55 -6.43
N GLY A 981 42.49 -4.58 -5.17
CA GLY A 981 41.29 -3.87 -4.74
C GLY A 981 39.99 -4.47 -5.31
N SER A 982 40.06 -5.64 -5.97
CA SER A 982 38.87 -6.35 -6.44
C SER A 982 38.28 -7.18 -5.31
N GLY A 983 36.97 -7.07 -5.11
CA GLY A 983 36.23 -7.90 -4.15
C GLY A 983 35.90 -9.30 -4.67
N VAL A 984 36.26 -9.65 -5.90
CA VAL A 984 35.74 -10.86 -6.56
C VAL A 984 36.87 -11.75 -7.06
N GLY A 985 36.84 -13.03 -6.66
CA GLY A 985 37.86 -14.01 -7.02
C GLY A 985 37.29 -15.36 -7.43
N LEU A 986 38.02 -16.06 -8.30
CA LEU A 986 37.69 -17.41 -8.74
C LEU A 986 38.85 -18.37 -8.47
N TYR A 987 38.58 -19.47 -7.79
CA TYR A 987 39.55 -20.54 -7.54
C TYR A 987 39.24 -21.75 -8.43
N VAL A 988 40.10 -22.05 -9.38
CA VAL A 988 39.91 -23.15 -10.35
C VAL A 988 40.82 -24.32 -9.99
N VAL A 989 40.26 -25.52 -9.94
CA VAL A 989 41.03 -26.75 -9.68
C VAL A 989 40.88 -27.73 -10.82
N GLY A 990 42.01 -28.14 -11.41
CA GLY A 990 42.03 -29.27 -12.35
C GLY A 990 42.10 -30.59 -11.59
N TRP A 991 41.11 -31.46 -11.81
CA TRP A 991 41.02 -32.81 -11.25
C TRP A 991 41.47 -33.86 -12.26
N TYR A 992 42.51 -34.62 -11.94
CA TYR A 992 43.17 -35.54 -12.88
C TYR A 992 43.20 -36.99 -12.40
N VAL A 993 42.66 -37.30 -11.21
CA VAL A 993 42.74 -38.63 -10.59
C VAL A 993 41.95 -39.66 -11.42
N CYS A 994 42.67 -40.56 -12.09
CA CYS A 994 42.14 -41.68 -12.86
C CYS A 994 43.09 -42.89 -12.86
N PRO A 995 42.62 -44.11 -13.18
CA PRO A 995 43.42 -45.34 -13.10
C PRO A 995 44.73 -45.31 -13.89
N GLN A 996 44.74 -44.62 -15.03
CA GLN A 996 45.90 -44.45 -15.91
C GLN A 996 47.04 -43.66 -15.22
N TRP A 997 46.70 -42.76 -14.30
CA TRP A 997 47.67 -41.99 -13.52
C TRP A 997 48.03 -42.68 -12.21
N GLU A 998 47.07 -43.32 -11.54
CA GLU A 998 47.31 -44.08 -10.31
C GLU A 998 48.25 -45.29 -10.52
N SER A 999 48.19 -45.91 -11.70
CA SER A 999 49.03 -47.07 -12.05
C SER A 999 50.48 -46.72 -12.40
N GLN A 1000 50.77 -45.46 -12.72
CA GLN A 1000 52.12 -44.99 -13.01
C GLN A 1000 52.66 -44.24 -11.78
N GLN A 1001 53.50 -44.89 -10.97
CA GLN A 1001 54.25 -44.20 -9.91
C GLN A 1001 55.29 -43.23 -10.52
N VAL A 1002 54.82 -42.09 -11.03
CA VAL A 1002 55.67 -41.04 -11.61
C VAL A 1002 56.08 -40.06 -10.52
N ALA A 1003 57.37 -39.78 -10.42
CA ALA A 1003 57.92 -38.83 -9.45
C ALA A 1003 57.36 -37.40 -9.67
N GLY A 1004 56.90 -36.77 -8.58
CA GLY A 1004 56.68 -35.32 -8.48
C GLY A 1004 55.22 -34.82 -8.35
N ARG A 1005 54.21 -35.64 -8.65
CA ARG A 1005 52.77 -35.27 -8.45
C ARG A 1005 51.99 -36.49 -7.96
N LYS A 1006 51.47 -36.44 -6.74
CA LYS A 1006 50.65 -37.51 -6.16
C LYS A 1006 49.20 -37.03 -6.01
N PRO A 1007 48.20 -37.89 -6.22
CA PRO A 1007 46.81 -37.57 -5.89
C PRO A 1007 46.69 -37.12 -4.42
N ASN A 1008 45.85 -36.12 -4.14
CA ASN A 1008 45.56 -35.72 -2.76
C ASN A 1008 44.82 -36.84 -1.99
N ALA A 1009 44.64 -36.64 -0.69
CA ALA A 1009 43.96 -37.62 0.18
C ALA A 1009 42.44 -37.73 -0.06
N GLU A 1010 41.84 -36.84 -0.87
CA GLU A 1010 40.42 -36.93 -1.20
C GLU A 1010 40.19 -37.93 -2.32
N THR A 1011 39.29 -38.88 -2.09
CA THR A 1011 39.09 -40.02 -2.98
C THR A 1011 38.15 -39.76 -4.15
N THR A 1012 37.42 -38.63 -4.17
CA THR A 1012 36.44 -38.35 -5.24
C THR A 1012 36.37 -36.87 -5.60
N ILE A 1013 36.10 -36.58 -6.88
CA ILE A 1013 35.86 -35.22 -7.38
C ILE A 1013 34.65 -34.55 -6.69
N ALA A 1014 33.64 -35.34 -6.30
CA ALA A 1014 32.47 -34.84 -5.58
C ALA A 1014 32.82 -34.38 -4.16
N GLY A 1015 33.68 -35.14 -3.45
CA GLY A 1015 34.23 -34.75 -2.16
C GLY A 1015 34.98 -33.42 -2.24
N LEU A 1016 35.91 -33.31 -3.21
CA LEU A 1016 36.69 -32.09 -3.42
C LEU A 1016 35.83 -30.87 -3.72
N ARG A 1017 34.82 -31.02 -4.58
CA ARG A 1017 33.85 -29.96 -4.87
C ARG A 1017 33.17 -29.49 -3.57
N SER A 1018 32.66 -30.42 -2.77
CA SER A 1018 31.99 -30.08 -1.50
C SER A 1018 32.92 -29.35 -0.53
N THR A 1019 34.15 -29.84 -0.34
CA THR A 1019 35.14 -29.25 0.58
C THR A 1019 35.51 -27.83 0.17
N LEU A 1020 35.88 -27.63 -1.10
CA LEU A 1020 36.29 -26.31 -1.59
C LEU A 1020 35.11 -25.33 -1.67
N GLN A 1021 33.90 -25.79 -1.99
CA GLN A 1021 32.71 -24.95 -1.99
C GLN A 1021 32.41 -24.42 -0.60
N ALA A 1022 32.48 -25.28 0.43
CA ALA A 1022 32.29 -24.87 1.83
C ALA A 1022 33.36 -23.85 2.26
N GLN A 1023 34.61 -24.04 1.84
CA GLN A 1023 35.68 -23.08 2.09
C GLN A 1023 35.40 -21.72 1.42
N ALA A 1024 35.03 -21.71 0.13
CA ALA A 1024 34.73 -20.48 -0.59
C ALA A 1024 33.56 -19.70 0.02
N VAL A 1025 32.53 -20.40 0.50
CA VAL A 1025 31.41 -19.80 1.25
C VAL A 1025 31.91 -19.17 2.55
N GLY A 1026 32.77 -19.85 3.32
CA GLY A 1026 33.34 -19.31 4.56
C GLY A 1026 34.27 -18.11 4.35
N LEU A 1027 34.89 -17.99 3.17
CA LEU A 1027 35.75 -16.84 2.81
C LEU A 1027 34.99 -15.68 2.18
N SER A 1028 33.75 -15.89 1.74
CA SER A 1028 32.91 -14.85 1.16
C SER A 1028 32.22 -14.01 2.26
N GLY A 1029 31.86 -12.78 1.93
CA GLY A 1029 31.20 -11.82 2.81
C GLY A 1029 30.54 -10.69 2.01
N PRO A 1030 30.06 -9.62 2.68
CA PRO A 1030 29.34 -8.52 2.00
C PRO A 1030 30.15 -7.89 0.86
N ASP A 1031 31.43 -7.63 1.12
CA ASP A 1031 32.35 -6.93 0.20
C ASP A 1031 33.21 -7.89 -0.64
N ARG A 1032 33.11 -9.21 -0.40
CA ARG A 1032 34.00 -10.20 -1.02
C ARG A 1032 33.25 -11.44 -1.48
N LEU A 1033 33.37 -11.78 -2.76
CA LEU A 1033 32.75 -12.98 -3.35
C LEU A 1033 33.81 -13.90 -3.92
N ILE A 1034 33.90 -15.12 -3.39
CA ILE A 1034 34.77 -16.18 -3.89
C ILE A 1034 33.93 -17.31 -4.45
N LYS A 1035 34.22 -17.74 -5.68
CA LYS A 1035 33.66 -18.97 -6.25
C LYS A 1035 34.76 -19.98 -6.55
N VAL A 1036 34.35 -21.24 -6.68
CA VAL A 1036 35.22 -22.36 -7.04
C VAL A 1036 34.69 -23.06 -8.28
N ALA A 1037 35.60 -23.47 -9.17
CA ALA A 1037 35.29 -24.37 -10.27
C ALA A 1037 36.25 -25.57 -10.27
N VAL A 1038 35.72 -26.79 -10.18
CA VAL A 1038 36.52 -28.02 -10.29
C VAL A 1038 36.31 -28.65 -11.66
N ILE A 1039 37.35 -28.58 -12.50
CA ILE A 1039 37.40 -29.07 -13.87
C ILE A 1039 37.85 -30.53 -13.87
N ASP A 1040 36.99 -31.43 -14.33
CA ASP A 1040 37.32 -32.83 -14.56
C ASP A 1040 38.18 -32.97 -15.82
N ALA A 1041 39.48 -33.20 -15.61
CA ALA A 1041 40.50 -33.44 -16.61
C ALA A 1041 40.96 -34.92 -16.65
N THR A 1042 40.17 -35.84 -16.09
CA THR A 1042 40.47 -37.28 -16.12
C THR A 1042 40.41 -37.87 -17.52
N LEU A 1043 41.19 -38.91 -17.77
CA LEU A 1043 41.10 -39.69 -19.00
C LEU A 1043 39.95 -40.71 -18.86
N SER A 1044 39.16 -40.87 -19.93
CA SER A 1044 38.11 -41.87 -20.03
C SER A 1044 38.67 -43.28 -20.14
#